data_AF-A0A1V9YZ12-F1
#
_entry.id   AF-A0A1V9YZ12-F1
#
_cell.length_a   1.000
_cell.length_b   1.000
_cell.length_c   1.000
_cell.angle_alpha   90.00
_cell.angle_beta   90.00
_cell.angle_gamma   90.00
#
_symmetry.space_group_name_H-M   'P 1'
#
loop_
_entity.id
_entity.type
_entity.pdbx_description
1 polymer ?
#
loop_
_entity_poly.entity_id
_entity_poly.type
_entity_poly.pdbx_seq_one_letter_code
_entity_poly.pdbx_strand_id
1 'polypeptide(L)'
;MRTVLDPLERKRRKRLYNRKKQQLYRQNAIDEIKCLQEEAYRLEISLREALRNHCPPTCLPWRDVAIALADEQQLSQAKQQTLQEKKEKNEKLLASMVAWVNLQRGLGQSVPYPTHSWRNVTLMASPDTRKHGFDWISQQVLYNTDRMLYKFKFDTNATKAREEFIVDSESENCLEYIWIYHKAFKNTMSAHCDYVRTRLTRWLGGGLWSQNGCLQLLDTKLVGEIDPKMMYIQSNGYSKASSHYMLYRECTVSKDRVVFVGQNFHDDELFPTPSWMCNRTFWVVLDRIDENTILQRMILQRSQHFTKDGFVSLEEEAKLWGYNLDHKSNKVINFQHNLTQLQKNIHTNAWGTFPIALKALTNGSHSCFQVSVPSSASASWVAIAIASSGSMVTSPVGNSVIYDTSAQKPQLYEIQTYKKDGTMLAKDQSPIVIHSASTSNGAVAFTFERANAVVIASDVAITPDAYSIINWAYGTSKWPSMHEARGSSKVGIKTAVETSSLCDLPAFQSMVLTTLGNGPMQIKSLTDGTNTCFEVNIPASASASWMAISIASSSKMVTNPIGNTVLYDNTAKAPQLYEIQTYKKDGTVLAKNQSTLTIKAASSTNGALAFTFMRSNKVMIASDVAIMPDAYNTINWAYGSSKWPSMHEGRGSANVVIKTFSASTNGSLPNLPNVDNSDDSQRIITYTEVITAAAFLLIIILGLIVTHVGQWHILNHSTVCLPPKKNSWYSGIQQSLADIKLGECIVFIIYLIALCAVSFSVHLKFSTALPLQSFVLVSGHLGLVNLMLILLPVARGRHWELFFGISHERILKFHRALGRVFILLVTIHLVLCLYKGGSVLYNKPYGTQQAVPLYGFIAFIAFASMGLMAFGPIRRKCYEVFYYYHRFTAIVGIVFAVLHAPSIFIAMVFPVAVYVINSLWRFGSLFNSHHGTLTTHSDGTTIITLASTQKTQKWAQTMNPCAFFFVNVPCVSRVEWHPFSAIANAEGTSISFCTKAQYNNGFVDKLHFKAQSGRHIDPSSSVDVQVRLEGPYGKSSVLLFQYDICVLVAGGIGITPMLNIINQMRQNQSKPLQKLVLHWIVREPKDLLCADPLMYPLPVHVETHFVVTKAQASGGIINMAGESVAYTSVKPVMDEIINRERFPRRRVCILSCGPAGLVRDVQIQADV
;
A
#
# COMPACT_ATOMS: atom_id res chain seq x y z
N MET A 1 -42.70 50.96 -8.17
CA MET A 1 -43.40 49.75 -8.69
C MET A 1 -42.38 48.73 -9.17
N ARG A 2 -42.04 47.72 -8.35
CA ARG A 2 -41.36 46.49 -8.83
C ARG A 2 -42.39 45.39 -8.73
N THR A 3 -42.97 45.03 -9.88
CA THR A 3 -43.91 43.93 -10.05
C THR A 3 -43.28 42.63 -9.60
N VAL A 4 -43.84 42.04 -8.54
CA VAL A 4 -43.45 40.71 -8.03
C VAL A 4 -43.90 39.69 -9.07
N LEU A 5 -42.94 39.11 -9.79
CA LEU A 5 -43.22 38.05 -10.77
C LEU A 5 -43.65 36.76 -10.06
N ASP A 6 -44.76 36.21 -10.53
CA ASP A 6 -45.40 34.96 -10.08
C ASP A 6 -44.39 33.79 -9.96
N PRO A 7 -44.37 33.03 -8.84
CA PRO A 7 -43.41 31.94 -8.62
C PRO A 7 -43.37 30.87 -9.71
N LEU A 8 -44.49 30.62 -10.41
CA LEU A 8 -44.55 29.67 -11.53
C LEU A 8 -43.80 30.19 -12.76
N GLU A 9 -43.93 31.48 -13.09
CA GLU A 9 -43.21 32.17 -14.16
C GLU A 9 -41.69 32.09 -13.95
N ARG A 10 -41.24 32.27 -12.70
CA ARG A 10 -39.82 32.19 -12.30
C ARG A 10 -39.27 30.77 -12.44
N LYS A 11 -40.07 29.76 -12.12
CA LYS A 11 -39.72 28.33 -12.28
C LYS A 11 -39.66 27.93 -13.75
N ARG A 12 -40.58 28.45 -14.59
CA ARG A 12 -40.60 28.25 -16.05
C ARG A 12 -39.37 28.86 -16.72
N ARG A 13 -39.02 30.10 -16.37
CA ARG A 13 -37.79 30.77 -16.86
C ARG A 13 -36.51 30.04 -16.45
N LYS A 14 -36.43 29.52 -15.21
CA LYS A 14 -35.27 28.75 -14.76
C LYS A 14 -35.14 27.41 -15.50
N ARG A 15 -36.25 26.72 -15.79
CA ARG A 15 -36.25 25.50 -16.62
C ARG A 15 -35.86 25.79 -18.08
N LEU A 16 -36.36 26.89 -18.65
CA LEU A 16 -36.02 27.33 -20.01
C LEU A 16 -34.53 27.69 -20.12
N TYR A 17 -33.99 28.40 -19.12
CA TYR A 17 -32.57 28.74 -19.02
C TYR A 17 -31.70 27.48 -18.91
N ASN A 18 -32.08 26.52 -18.05
CA ASN A 18 -31.35 25.27 -17.91
C ASN A 18 -31.41 24.41 -19.18
N ARG A 19 -32.54 24.39 -19.90
CA ARG A 19 -32.65 23.72 -21.21
C ARG A 19 -31.75 24.37 -22.25
N LYS A 20 -31.78 25.71 -22.38
CA LYS A 20 -30.90 26.45 -23.29
C LYS A 20 -29.42 26.24 -22.94
N LYS A 21 -29.07 26.21 -21.65
CA LYS A 21 -27.72 25.94 -21.16
C LYS A 21 -27.25 24.52 -21.53
N GLN A 22 -28.10 23.51 -21.38
CA GLN A 22 -27.78 22.13 -21.80
C GLN A 22 -27.71 21.98 -23.32
N GLN A 23 -28.56 22.68 -24.08
CA GLN A 23 -28.46 22.72 -25.54
C GLN A 23 -27.15 23.35 -26.00
N LEU A 24 -26.75 24.49 -25.41
CA LEU A 24 -25.50 25.17 -25.73
C LEU A 24 -24.28 24.29 -25.40
N TYR A 25 -24.33 23.58 -24.26
CA TYR A 25 -23.25 22.67 -23.87
C TYR A 25 -23.10 21.47 -24.83
N ARG A 26 -24.23 20.91 -25.29
CA ARG A 26 -24.22 19.84 -26.29
C ARG A 26 -23.75 20.34 -27.64
N GLN A 27 -24.14 21.55 -28.05
CA GLN A 27 -23.70 22.14 -29.30
C GLN A 27 -22.19 22.42 -29.28
N ASN A 28 -21.67 23.03 -28.20
CA ASN A 28 -20.23 23.27 -28.04
C ASN A 28 -19.43 21.97 -28.05
N ALA A 29 -19.92 20.90 -27.42
CA ALA A 29 -19.25 19.61 -27.46
C ALA A 29 -19.27 18.97 -28.86
N ILE A 30 -20.34 19.15 -29.64
CA ILE A 30 -20.41 18.69 -31.04
C ILE A 30 -19.46 19.51 -31.93
N ASP A 31 -19.37 20.81 -31.71
CA ASP A 31 -18.50 21.70 -32.47
C ASP A 31 -17.03 21.45 -32.14
N GLU A 32 -16.71 21.17 -30.87
CA GLU A 32 -15.37 20.78 -30.42
C GLU A 32 -14.96 19.42 -31.01
N ILE A 33 -15.87 18.43 -31.03
CA ILE A 33 -15.60 17.13 -31.67
C ILE A 33 -15.36 17.29 -33.17
N LYS A 34 -16.14 18.14 -33.86
CA LYS A 34 -15.92 18.43 -35.29
C LYS A 34 -14.56 19.10 -35.53
N CYS A 35 -14.20 20.08 -34.70
CA CYS A 35 -12.93 20.79 -34.80
C CYS A 35 -11.73 19.83 -34.59
N LEU A 36 -11.82 18.94 -33.59
CA LEU A 36 -10.79 17.94 -33.33
C LEU A 36 -10.72 16.86 -34.43
N GLN A 37 -11.84 16.50 -35.05
CA GLN A 37 -11.86 15.59 -36.18
C GLN A 37 -11.23 16.21 -37.43
N GLU A 38 -11.47 17.49 -37.71
CA GLU A 38 -10.79 18.22 -38.80
C GLU A 38 -9.29 18.38 -38.53
N GLU A 39 -8.90 18.62 -37.28
CA GLU A 39 -7.49 18.74 -36.88
C GLU A 39 -6.76 17.39 -37.00
N ALA A 40 -7.38 16.30 -36.52
CA ALA A 40 -6.84 14.95 -36.68
C ALA A 40 -6.69 14.58 -38.16
N TYR A 41 -7.66 14.93 -39.00
CA TYR A 41 -7.59 14.70 -40.45
C TYR A 41 -6.47 15.52 -41.11
N ARG A 42 -6.29 16.79 -40.73
CA ARG A 42 -5.17 17.63 -41.21
C ARG A 42 -3.81 17.08 -40.77
N LEU A 43 -3.69 16.60 -39.54
CA LEU A 43 -2.46 16.04 -39.00
C LEU A 43 -2.12 14.70 -39.66
N GLU A 44 -3.12 13.87 -39.96
CA GLU A 44 -2.89 12.63 -40.73
C GLU A 44 -2.43 12.91 -42.16
N ILE A 45 -2.95 13.94 -42.82
CA ILE A 45 -2.47 14.38 -44.14
C ILE A 45 -1.03 14.89 -44.02
N SER A 46 -0.74 15.73 -43.03
CA SER A 46 0.61 16.28 -42.81
C SER A 46 1.63 15.18 -42.48
N LEU A 47 1.22 14.16 -41.72
CA LEU A 47 2.07 13.00 -41.41
C LEU A 47 2.30 12.11 -42.63
N ARG A 48 1.29 11.93 -43.49
CA ARG A 48 1.44 11.18 -44.75
C ARG A 48 2.32 11.92 -45.76
N GLU A 49 2.26 13.25 -45.79
CA GLU A 49 3.15 14.10 -46.60
C GLU A 49 4.59 14.10 -46.06
N ALA A 50 4.77 14.18 -44.74
CA ALA A 50 6.09 14.10 -44.09
C ALA A 50 6.76 12.72 -44.28
N LEU A 51 6.00 11.63 -44.21
CA LEU A 51 6.49 10.27 -44.45
C LEU A 51 6.76 9.96 -45.92
N ARG A 52 6.14 10.67 -46.86
CA ARG A 52 6.40 10.52 -48.30
C ARG A 52 7.72 11.14 -48.73
N ASN A 53 8.19 12.20 -48.05
CA ASN A 53 9.24 13.02 -48.60
C ASN A 53 10.68 12.67 -48.23
N HIS A 54 11.10 12.23 -47.03
CA HIS A 54 12.55 12.03 -46.80
C HIS A 54 12.98 10.87 -45.88
N CYS A 55 14.05 10.19 -46.33
CA CYS A 55 14.96 9.35 -45.56
C CYS A 55 15.84 10.28 -44.69
N PRO A 56 16.04 10.06 -43.38
CA PRO A 56 16.70 11.07 -42.54
C PRO A 56 18.23 11.03 -42.71
N PRO A 57 18.89 12.18 -42.94
CA PRO A 57 20.30 12.34 -42.63
C PRO A 57 20.47 12.44 -41.10
N THR A 58 21.63 12.02 -40.60
CA THR A 58 21.92 11.81 -39.18
C THR A 58 22.03 13.08 -38.31
N CYS A 59 21.67 14.27 -38.82
CA CYS A 59 21.64 15.52 -38.06
C CYS A 59 20.47 16.40 -38.50
N LEU A 60 19.77 17.01 -37.52
CA LEU A 60 18.67 17.93 -37.76
C LEU A 60 19.18 19.25 -38.39
N PRO A 61 18.42 19.88 -39.31
CA PRO A 61 18.76 21.18 -39.86
C PRO A 61 18.84 22.24 -38.75
N TRP A 62 19.83 23.12 -38.83
CA TRP A 62 20.07 24.14 -37.80
C TRP A 62 18.89 25.09 -37.58
N ARG A 63 18.03 25.28 -38.59
CA ARG A 63 16.79 26.04 -38.45
C ARG A 63 15.84 25.43 -37.42
N ASP A 64 15.67 24.11 -37.43
CA ASP A 64 14.76 23.41 -36.51
C ASP A 64 15.36 23.35 -35.10
N VAL A 65 16.69 23.22 -35.01
CA VAL A 65 17.41 23.35 -33.74
C VAL A 65 17.27 24.77 -33.19
N ALA A 66 17.37 25.80 -34.03
CA ALA A 66 17.20 27.19 -33.63
C ALA A 66 15.76 27.51 -33.18
N ILE A 67 14.75 26.92 -33.83
CA ILE A 67 13.34 27.06 -33.41
C ILE A 67 13.11 26.34 -32.07
N ALA A 68 13.60 25.12 -31.90
CA ALA A 68 13.50 24.41 -30.63
C ALA A 68 14.20 25.17 -29.49
N LEU A 69 15.38 25.75 -29.77
CA LEU A 69 16.08 26.62 -28.82
C LEU A 69 15.31 27.92 -28.53
N ALA A 70 14.60 28.49 -29.51
CA ALA A 70 13.75 29.66 -29.32
C ALA A 70 12.50 29.34 -28.48
N ASP A 71 11.86 28.18 -28.71
CA ASP A 71 10.72 27.71 -27.91
C ASP A 71 11.16 27.45 -26.45
N GLU A 72 12.32 26.83 -26.27
CA GLU A 72 12.88 26.57 -24.94
C GLU A 72 13.35 27.86 -24.25
N GLN A 73 13.84 28.85 -25.01
CA GLN A 73 14.09 30.19 -24.52
C GLN A 73 12.80 30.87 -24.06
N GLN A 74 11.70 30.76 -24.81
CA GLN A 74 10.42 31.35 -24.46
C GLN A 74 9.80 30.70 -23.22
N LEU A 75 9.95 29.38 -23.08
CA LEU A 75 9.52 28.63 -21.90
C LEU A 75 10.37 28.98 -20.66
N SER A 76 11.69 29.18 -20.86
CA SER A 76 12.59 29.68 -19.82
C SER A 76 12.25 31.11 -19.41
N GLN A 77 11.87 31.98 -20.35
CA GLN A 77 11.42 33.35 -20.08
C GLN A 77 10.09 33.37 -19.29
N ALA A 78 9.11 32.54 -19.66
CA ALA A 78 7.87 32.42 -18.90
C ALA A 78 8.12 31.93 -17.46
N LYS A 79 9.01 30.94 -17.30
CA LYS A 79 9.43 30.46 -15.98
C LYS A 79 10.16 31.52 -15.18
N GLN A 80 11.03 32.31 -15.83
CA GLN A 80 11.70 33.44 -15.21
C GLN A 80 10.70 34.49 -14.72
N GLN A 81 9.67 34.77 -15.51
CA GLN A 81 8.61 35.73 -15.16
C GLN A 81 7.80 35.26 -13.95
N THR A 82 7.39 33.98 -13.91
CA THR A 82 6.73 33.39 -12.72
C THR A 82 7.63 33.40 -11.48
N LEU A 83 8.93 33.14 -11.66
CA LEU A 83 9.89 33.21 -10.56
C LEU A 83 10.11 34.65 -10.08
N GLN A 84 10.07 35.65 -10.97
CA GLN A 84 10.11 37.07 -10.62
C GLN A 84 8.86 37.49 -9.86
N GLU A 85 7.66 37.10 -10.29
CA GLU A 85 6.42 37.35 -9.54
C GLU A 85 6.47 36.74 -8.13
N LYS A 86 6.99 35.51 -8.02
CA LYS A 86 7.17 34.84 -6.73
C LYS A 86 8.22 35.53 -5.87
N LYS A 87 9.31 36.01 -6.47
CA LYS A 87 10.34 36.82 -5.82
C LYS A 87 9.74 38.11 -5.29
N GLU A 88 9.00 38.86 -6.09
CA GLU A 88 8.32 40.10 -5.66
C GLU A 88 7.33 39.86 -4.53
N LYS A 89 6.55 38.78 -4.60
CA LYS A 89 5.62 38.41 -3.52
C LYS A 89 6.37 38.12 -2.22
N ASN A 90 7.49 37.40 -2.30
CA ASN A 90 8.32 37.10 -1.15
C ASN A 90 9.07 38.34 -0.62
N GLU A 91 9.51 39.26 -1.50
CA GLU A 91 10.13 40.52 -1.12
C GLU A 91 9.13 41.43 -0.38
N LYS A 92 7.87 41.50 -0.84
CA LYS A 92 6.80 42.20 -0.13
C LYS A 92 6.53 41.60 1.25
N LEU A 93 6.43 40.27 1.34
CA LEU A 93 6.27 39.57 2.62
C LEU A 93 7.45 39.84 3.55
N LEU A 94 8.68 39.75 3.03
CA LEU A 94 9.90 40.02 3.79
C LEU A 94 9.94 41.46 4.28
N ALA A 95 9.58 42.44 3.45
CA ALA A 95 9.50 43.84 3.84
C ALA A 95 8.49 44.04 4.98
N SER A 96 7.31 43.44 4.89
CA SER A 96 6.31 43.47 5.96
C SER A 96 6.79 42.78 7.25
N MET A 97 7.47 41.64 7.14
CA MET A 97 8.04 40.92 8.28
C MET A 97 9.19 41.69 8.92
N VAL A 98 10.06 42.33 8.14
CA VAL A 98 11.17 43.16 8.63
C VAL A 98 10.62 44.41 9.32
N ALA A 99 9.62 45.08 8.74
CA ALA A 99 8.93 46.20 9.39
C ALA A 99 8.30 45.79 10.72
N TRP A 100 7.63 44.64 10.75
CA TRP A 100 7.06 44.07 11.97
C TRP A 100 8.13 43.73 13.01
N VAL A 101 9.23 43.06 12.64
CA VAL A 101 10.34 42.77 13.55
C VAL A 101 11.01 44.05 14.07
N ASN A 102 11.13 45.09 13.24
CA ASN A 102 11.68 46.39 13.64
C ASN A 102 10.77 47.11 14.64
N LEU A 103 9.44 47.03 14.47
CA LEU A 103 8.48 47.48 15.48
C LEU A 103 8.66 46.75 16.82
N GLN A 104 9.08 45.48 16.80
CA GLN A 104 9.32 44.69 18.00
C GLN A 104 10.74 44.82 18.58
N ARG A 105 11.69 45.44 17.87
CA ARG A 105 13.13 45.53 18.23
C ARG A 105 13.56 46.84 18.91
N GLY A 106 12.66 47.79 19.13
CA GLY A 106 12.94 49.06 19.79
C GLY A 106 13.31 48.93 21.28
N LEU A 107 14.50 48.41 21.59
CA LEU A 107 15.17 48.53 22.89
C LEU A 107 16.53 49.20 22.66
N GLY A 108 16.64 50.48 23.02
CA GLY A 108 17.90 51.21 23.00
C GLY A 108 17.83 52.60 23.66
N GLN A 109 18.40 52.68 24.87
CA GLN A 109 18.91 53.85 25.64
C GLN A 109 17.97 55.01 26.09
N SER A 110 17.77 55.05 27.42
CA SER A 110 17.66 56.21 28.33
C SER A 110 16.54 57.28 28.22
N VAL A 111 15.47 57.09 29.03
CA VAL A 111 14.63 58.05 29.83
C VAL A 111 13.81 59.16 29.11
N PRO A 112 12.60 59.62 29.56
CA PRO A 112 11.47 58.99 30.30
C PRO A 112 10.15 58.94 29.46
N TYR A 113 9.16 58.11 29.88
CA TYR A 113 7.83 57.80 29.27
C TYR A 113 7.74 56.46 28.49
N PRO A 114 6.61 55.73 28.59
CA PRO A 114 6.60 54.28 28.85
C PRO A 114 7.04 53.47 27.64
N THR A 115 8.20 52.81 27.77
CA THR A 115 8.74 51.91 26.75
C THR A 115 7.81 50.72 26.52
N HIS A 116 7.38 50.52 25.28
CA HIS A 116 6.76 49.27 24.83
C HIS A 116 7.77 48.13 24.99
N SER A 117 7.61 47.29 26.02
CA SER A 117 8.42 46.07 26.15
C SER A 117 7.96 45.03 25.11
N TRP A 118 8.76 43.99 24.84
CA TRP A 118 8.37 42.83 24.01
C TRP A 118 7.06 42.15 24.47
N ARG A 119 6.57 42.46 25.68
CA ARG A 119 5.30 41.97 26.24
C ARG A 119 4.09 42.66 25.57
N ASN A 120 4.28 43.84 24.98
CA ASN A 120 3.27 44.59 24.23
C ASN A 120 3.27 44.11 22.76
N VAL A 121 2.46 43.08 22.48
CA VAL A 121 2.45 42.41 21.18
C VAL A 121 1.30 42.88 20.29
N THR A 122 1.62 43.24 19.05
CA THR A 122 0.68 43.66 17.99
C THR A 122 0.52 42.58 16.92
N LEU A 123 -0.72 42.31 16.51
CA LEU A 123 -1.08 41.33 15.48
C LEU A 123 -1.67 42.04 14.24
N MET A 124 -1.02 41.88 13.09
CA MET A 124 -1.43 42.52 11.82
C MET A 124 -2.70 41.90 11.21
N ALA A 125 -3.37 42.57 10.28
CA ALA A 125 -4.63 42.09 9.68
C ALA A 125 -4.45 41.01 8.59
N SER A 126 -3.30 41.00 7.90
CA SER A 126 -3.07 40.09 6.77
C SER A 126 -2.98 38.62 7.23
N PRO A 127 -3.78 37.68 6.66
CA PRO A 127 -3.84 36.29 7.09
C PRO A 127 -2.48 35.57 7.12
N ASP A 128 -1.63 35.84 6.11
CA ASP A 128 -0.30 35.23 6.01
C ASP A 128 0.61 35.71 7.15
N THR A 129 0.57 37.01 7.46
CA THR A 129 1.36 37.58 8.57
C THR A 129 0.82 37.21 9.95
N ARG A 130 -0.51 37.10 10.10
CA ARG A 130 -1.17 36.63 11.34
C ARG A 130 -0.73 35.23 11.71
N LYS A 131 -0.70 34.34 10.72
CA LYS A 131 -0.31 32.95 10.91
C LYS A 131 1.13 32.85 11.44
N HIS A 132 2.04 33.61 10.85
CA HIS A 132 3.42 33.69 11.33
C HIS A 132 3.54 34.36 12.71
N GLY A 133 2.75 35.39 12.99
CA GLY A 133 2.68 36.04 14.30
C GLY A 133 2.27 35.06 15.41
N PHE A 134 1.16 34.35 15.23
CA PHE A 134 0.68 33.36 16.20
C PHE A 134 1.73 32.29 16.52
N ASP A 135 2.35 31.71 15.49
CA ASP A 135 3.36 30.67 15.69
C ASP A 135 4.61 31.23 16.40
N TRP A 136 5.16 32.34 15.92
CA TRP A 136 6.37 32.94 16.48
C TRP A 136 6.21 33.31 17.95
N ILE A 137 5.12 33.97 18.33
CA ILE A 137 4.87 34.42 19.71
C ILE A 137 4.72 33.22 20.65
N SER A 138 3.93 32.21 20.25
CA SER A 138 3.74 31.00 21.06
C SER A 138 5.07 30.26 21.29
N GLN A 139 5.95 30.25 20.29
CA GLN A 139 7.29 29.67 20.41
C GLN A 139 8.20 30.50 21.32
N GLN A 140 8.18 31.84 21.25
CA GLN A 140 8.98 32.68 22.16
C GLN A 140 8.63 32.43 23.63
N VAL A 141 7.34 32.34 23.96
CA VAL A 141 6.88 32.02 25.32
C VAL A 141 7.33 30.62 25.74
N LEU A 142 7.26 29.64 24.82
CA LEU A 142 7.75 28.28 25.06
C LEU A 142 9.26 28.24 25.33
N TYR A 143 10.08 28.92 24.52
CA TYR A 143 11.53 28.95 24.69
C TYR A 143 11.95 29.62 26.01
N ASN A 144 11.14 30.54 26.55
CA ASN A 144 11.41 31.18 27.83
C ASN A 144 11.04 30.33 29.06
N THR A 145 10.45 29.13 28.88
CA THR A 145 9.91 28.30 29.97
C THR A 145 10.94 27.98 31.06
N ASP A 146 12.09 27.40 30.69
CA ASP A 146 13.09 26.95 31.67
C ASP A 146 13.72 28.14 32.42
N ARG A 147 13.92 29.27 31.74
CA ARG A 147 14.39 30.51 32.36
C ARG A 147 13.41 31.02 33.42
N MET A 148 12.10 30.93 33.15
CA MET A 148 11.06 31.35 34.10
C MET A 148 10.95 30.40 35.30
N LEU A 149 11.08 29.08 35.09
CA LEU A 149 11.16 28.12 36.18
C LEU A 149 12.36 28.38 37.11
N TYR A 150 13.52 28.69 36.51
CA TYR A 150 14.74 29.05 37.25
C TYR A 150 14.55 30.35 38.05
N LYS A 151 14.00 31.41 37.42
CA LYS A 151 13.77 32.72 38.08
C LYS A 151 12.98 32.59 39.38
N PHE A 152 11.93 31.76 39.40
CA PHE A 152 11.06 31.58 40.56
C PHE A 152 11.47 30.43 41.50
N LYS A 153 12.68 29.89 41.30
CA LYS A 153 13.29 28.87 42.16
C LYS A 153 12.40 27.63 42.33
N PHE A 154 11.82 27.12 41.24
CA PHE A 154 11.15 25.82 41.28
C PHE A 154 12.18 24.72 41.42
N ASP A 155 12.19 24.01 42.55
CA ASP A 155 12.99 22.82 42.73
C ASP A 155 12.49 21.71 41.79
N THR A 156 13.42 20.99 41.15
CA THR A 156 13.14 19.93 40.20
C THR A 156 12.71 18.63 40.88
N ASN A 157 13.04 18.44 42.16
CA ASN A 157 12.74 17.21 42.91
C ASN A 157 11.76 17.41 44.09
N ALA A 158 11.26 18.63 44.32
CA ALA A 158 10.33 18.90 45.42
C ALA A 158 8.91 18.39 45.12
N THR A 159 8.49 17.34 45.81
CA THR A 159 7.11 16.83 45.81
C THR A 159 6.18 17.59 46.77
N LYS A 160 6.75 18.42 47.65
CA LYS A 160 6.00 19.25 48.59
C LYS A 160 5.27 20.36 47.84
N ALA A 161 3.98 20.53 48.10
CA ALA A 161 3.21 21.58 47.46
C ALA A 161 3.66 22.97 47.94
N ARG A 162 3.85 23.90 47.01
CA ARG A 162 4.05 25.34 47.23
C ARG A 162 3.01 26.08 46.41
N GLU A 163 2.38 27.04 47.06
CA GLU A 163 1.39 27.93 46.48
C GLU A 163 1.64 29.31 47.07
N GLU A 164 2.02 30.25 46.22
CA GLU A 164 2.42 31.58 46.65
C GLU A 164 1.93 32.61 45.62
N PHE A 165 1.34 33.68 46.14
CA PHE A 165 0.96 34.84 45.36
C PHE A 165 1.88 35.99 45.75
N ILE A 166 2.67 36.44 44.79
CA ILE A 166 3.66 37.48 44.96
C ILE A 166 3.11 38.74 44.29
N VAL A 167 3.03 39.82 45.07
CA VAL A 167 2.80 41.15 44.52
C VAL A 167 4.15 41.86 44.53
N ASP A 168 4.80 41.87 43.37
CA ASP A 168 6.09 42.52 43.19
C ASP A 168 5.86 44.02 43.00
N SER A 169 6.27 44.78 44.00
CA SER A 169 6.29 46.25 44.01
C SER A 169 7.69 46.84 43.89
N GLU A 170 8.73 46.00 43.72
CA GLU A 170 10.13 46.42 43.59
C GLU A 170 10.49 46.73 42.13
N SER A 171 9.65 46.33 41.18
CA SER A 171 9.81 46.68 39.77
C SER A 171 9.62 48.19 39.56
N GLU A 172 10.62 48.87 38.99
CA GLU A 172 10.78 50.34 39.02
C GLU A 172 9.61 51.16 38.43
N ASN A 173 8.60 50.55 37.78
CA ASN A 173 7.54 51.29 37.07
C ASN A 173 6.11 50.69 37.12
N CYS A 174 5.85 49.52 37.72
CA CYS A 174 4.49 48.97 37.86
C CYS A 174 4.37 47.84 38.90
N LEU A 175 3.14 47.53 39.33
CA LEU A 175 2.86 46.31 40.11
C LEU A 175 2.81 45.09 39.20
N GLU A 176 3.57 44.05 39.52
CA GLU A 176 3.44 42.72 38.91
C GLU A 176 2.79 41.73 39.90
N TYR A 177 1.76 41.04 39.43
CA TYR A 177 1.06 39.98 40.16
C TYR A 177 1.50 38.63 39.62
N ILE A 178 2.18 37.86 40.46
CA ILE A 178 2.77 36.59 40.08
C ILE A 178 2.19 35.50 40.96
N TRP A 179 1.60 34.50 40.32
CA TRP A 179 1.12 33.29 40.98
C TRP A 179 2.05 32.14 40.63
N ILE A 180 2.64 31.52 41.66
CA ILE A 180 3.44 30.33 41.52
C ILE A 180 2.80 29.16 42.27
N TYR A 181 2.74 28.02 41.59
CA TYR A 181 2.15 26.81 42.14
C TYR A 181 2.93 25.59 41.66
N HIS A 182 3.25 24.68 42.56
CA HIS A 182 3.64 23.32 42.17
C HIS A 182 3.06 22.27 43.11
N LYS A 183 2.72 21.12 42.54
CA LYS A 183 2.21 19.96 43.28
C LYS A 183 2.40 18.69 42.44
N ALA A 184 2.74 17.58 43.11
CA ALA A 184 2.73 16.26 42.50
C ALA A 184 1.31 15.66 42.54
N PHE A 185 0.85 15.13 41.40
CA PHE A 185 -0.44 14.49 41.24
C PHE A 185 -0.25 13.02 40.86
N LYS A 186 -0.97 12.12 41.54
CA LYS A 186 -1.07 10.73 41.12
C LYS A 186 -2.02 10.61 39.94
N ASN A 187 -1.51 10.75 38.73
CA ASN A 187 -2.26 10.62 37.48
C ASN A 187 -1.32 10.25 36.33
N THR A 188 -1.86 9.79 35.19
CA THR A 188 -1.06 9.59 33.98
C THR A 188 -0.89 10.90 33.21
N MET A 189 0.18 11.05 32.42
CA MET A 189 0.44 12.26 31.63
C MET A 189 -0.76 12.65 30.74
N SER A 190 -1.38 11.68 30.05
CA SER A 190 -2.54 11.95 29.19
C SER A 190 -3.75 12.47 29.98
N ALA A 191 -4.12 11.79 31.07
CA ALA A 191 -5.26 12.18 31.87
C ALA A 191 -5.03 13.51 32.60
N HIS A 192 -3.79 13.81 32.96
CA HIS A 192 -3.43 15.08 33.56
C HIS A 192 -3.41 16.23 32.54
N CYS A 193 -2.98 16.00 31.29
CA CYS A 193 -3.15 16.97 30.20
C CYS A 193 -4.63 17.31 29.95
N ASP A 194 -5.53 16.33 29.97
CA ASP A 194 -6.98 16.54 29.81
C ASP A 194 -7.58 17.33 30.98
N TYR A 195 -7.13 17.04 32.21
CA TYR A 195 -7.47 17.81 33.40
C TYR A 195 -7.04 19.28 33.25
N VAL A 196 -5.77 19.53 32.89
CA VAL A 196 -5.24 20.90 32.72
C VAL A 196 -5.96 21.64 31.59
N ARG A 197 -6.22 20.99 30.44
CA ARG A 197 -6.95 21.59 29.33
C ARG A 197 -8.35 22.03 29.74
N THR A 198 -9.08 21.18 30.47
CA THR A 198 -10.42 21.48 30.97
C THR A 198 -10.42 22.66 31.95
N ARG A 199 -9.44 22.70 32.87
CA ARG A 199 -9.32 23.78 33.85
C ARG A 199 -8.89 25.09 33.21
N LEU A 200 -7.92 25.07 32.28
CA LEU A 200 -7.49 26.27 31.54
C LEU A 200 -8.61 26.85 30.70
N THR A 201 -9.37 26.04 29.94
CA THR A 201 -10.52 26.53 29.16
C THR A 201 -11.57 27.19 30.05
N ARG A 202 -11.85 26.62 31.23
CA ARG A 202 -12.80 27.21 32.21
C ARG A 202 -12.27 28.49 32.84
N TRP A 203 -10.99 28.53 33.20
CA TRP A 203 -10.33 29.71 33.78
C TRP A 203 -10.28 30.86 32.77
N LEU A 204 -9.87 30.58 31.53
CA LEU A 204 -9.80 31.54 30.44
C LEU A 204 -11.20 32.03 29.99
N GLY A 205 -12.23 31.20 30.09
CA GLY A 205 -13.63 31.55 29.76
C GLY A 205 -14.37 32.40 30.80
N GLY A 206 -13.71 32.82 31.88
CA GLY A 206 -14.33 33.65 32.92
C GLY A 206 -15.33 32.91 33.83
N GLY A 207 -15.38 31.58 33.78
CA GLY A 207 -16.33 30.73 34.53
C GLY A 207 -16.17 30.71 36.06
N LEU A 208 -15.36 31.63 36.61
CA LEU A 208 -15.17 31.88 38.04
C LEU A 208 -15.91 33.13 38.53
N TRP A 209 -16.36 33.99 37.62
CA TRP A 209 -16.92 35.30 37.94
C TRP A 209 -18.38 35.49 37.47
N SER A 210 -18.87 34.61 36.59
CA SER A 210 -20.20 34.68 36.01
C SER A 210 -20.72 33.28 35.70
N GLN A 211 -21.96 32.99 36.09
CA GLN A 211 -22.64 31.73 35.74
C GLN A 211 -22.97 31.61 34.23
N ASN A 212 -22.71 32.64 33.41
CA ASN A 212 -23.10 32.73 31.99
C ASN A 212 -21.97 33.19 31.02
N GLY A 213 -20.69 33.00 31.35
CA GLY A 213 -19.60 33.40 30.43
C GLY A 213 -19.49 32.48 29.19
N CYS A 214 -19.70 33.02 27.98
CA CYS A 214 -19.47 32.30 26.72
C CYS A 214 -18.02 32.54 26.24
N LEU A 215 -17.26 31.47 26.02
CA LEU A 215 -15.90 31.54 25.47
C LEU A 215 -15.97 31.72 23.95
N GLN A 216 -15.53 32.87 23.44
CA GLN A 216 -15.50 33.16 22.00
C GLN A 216 -14.16 32.74 21.41
N LEU A 217 -14.20 31.73 20.54
CA LEU A 217 -13.05 31.31 19.73
C LEU A 217 -12.88 32.24 18.53
N LEU A 218 -11.66 32.71 18.29
CA LEU A 218 -11.26 33.58 17.19
C LEU A 218 -10.30 32.84 16.26
N ASP A 219 -10.30 33.18 14.97
CA ASP A 219 -9.38 32.66 13.95
C ASP A 219 -9.19 31.12 13.94
N THR A 220 -10.24 30.36 14.29
CA THR A 220 -10.18 28.90 14.51
C THR A 220 -9.56 28.11 13.35
N LYS A 221 -9.86 28.52 12.11
CA LYS A 221 -9.28 27.91 10.91
C LYS A 221 -7.78 28.21 10.81
N LEU A 222 -7.38 29.46 11.05
CA LEU A 222 -5.99 29.91 10.87
C LEU A 222 -5.07 29.32 11.95
N VAL A 223 -5.49 29.32 13.22
CA VAL A 223 -4.72 28.69 14.31
C VAL A 223 -4.71 27.17 14.21
N GLY A 224 -5.81 26.55 13.75
CA GLY A 224 -5.88 25.11 13.52
C GLY A 224 -4.99 24.62 12.37
N GLU A 225 -4.69 25.48 11.38
CA GLU A 225 -3.69 25.19 10.34
C GLU A 225 -2.24 25.25 10.85
N ILE A 226 -1.98 25.90 12.00
CA ILE A 226 -0.66 25.93 12.65
C ILE A 226 -0.53 24.72 13.56
N ASP A 227 -1.48 24.55 14.48
CA ASP A 227 -1.50 23.48 15.46
C ASP A 227 -2.94 23.23 15.93
N PRO A 228 -3.48 21.99 15.82
CA PRO A 228 -4.84 21.70 16.23
C PRO A 228 -5.10 21.89 17.73
N LYS A 229 -4.05 22.03 18.55
CA LYS A 229 -4.15 22.32 19.99
C LYS A 229 -3.93 23.79 20.34
N MET A 230 -3.80 24.66 19.33
CA MET A 230 -3.72 26.11 19.51
C MET A 230 -5.13 26.72 19.52
N MET A 231 -5.35 27.67 20.43
CA MET A 231 -6.60 28.42 20.50
C MET A 231 -6.30 29.92 20.63
N TYR A 232 -7.05 30.72 19.89
CA TYR A 232 -7.10 32.16 20.05
C TYR A 232 -8.49 32.54 20.55
N ILE A 233 -8.57 33.25 21.68
CA ILE A 233 -9.84 33.45 22.40
C ILE A 233 -9.99 34.88 22.90
N GLN A 234 -11.23 35.36 22.99
CA GLN A 234 -11.57 36.58 23.71
C GLN A 234 -12.09 36.25 25.11
N SER A 235 -11.52 36.87 26.13
CA SER A 235 -11.86 36.69 27.55
C SER A 235 -12.25 38.01 28.21
N ASN A 236 -13.31 37.99 29.03
CA ASN A 236 -13.78 39.16 29.77
C ASN A 236 -13.36 39.09 31.24
N GLY A 237 -12.89 40.21 31.79
CA GLY A 237 -12.49 40.38 33.19
C GLY A 237 -13.65 40.58 34.15
N TYR A 238 -13.30 40.83 35.42
CA TYR A 238 -14.24 40.96 36.54
C TYR A 238 -15.21 42.14 36.37
N SER A 239 -14.68 43.34 36.08
CA SER A 239 -15.48 44.38 35.48
C SER A 239 -15.63 44.01 33.99
N LYS A 240 -16.86 43.93 33.47
CA LYS A 240 -17.15 43.75 32.02
C LYS A 240 -16.47 44.80 31.12
N ALA A 241 -15.82 45.78 31.74
CA ALA A 241 -15.03 46.85 31.17
C ALA A 241 -13.66 46.38 30.63
N SER A 242 -13.09 45.26 31.08
CA SER A 242 -11.77 44.78 30.63
C SER A 242 -11.89 43.49 29.79
N SER A 243 -11.62 43.57 28.49
CA SER A 243 -11.58 42.41 27.57
C SER A 243 -10.13 42.13 27.13
N HIS A 244 -9.76 40.86 26.97
CA HIS A 244 -8.39 40.44 26.63
C HIS A 244 -8.43 39.40 25.52
N TYR A 245 -7.55 39.54 24.53
CA TYR A 245 -7.35 38.58 23.46
C TYR A 245 -6.19 37.65 23.82
N MET A 246 -6.44 36.36 24.02
CA MET A 246 -5.47 35.41 24.55
C MET A 246 -5.13 34.32 23.52
N LEU A 247 -3.84 34.17 23.21
CA LEU A 247 -3.33 33.00 22.50
C LEU A 247 -2.91 31.94 23.51
N TYR A 248 -3.22 30.69 23.21
CA TYR A 248 -2.82 29.54 24.00
C TYR A 248 -2.40 28.38 23.09
N ARG A 249 -1.37 27.64 23.51
CA ARG A 249 -0.87 26.45 22.81
C ARG A 249 -0.43 25.36 23.81
N GLU A 250 -0.84 24.13 23.55
CA GLU A 250 -0.31 22.93 24.21
C GLU A 250 0.88 22.37 23.40
N CYS A 251 2.08 22.45 23.97
CA CYS A 251 3.33 22.04 23.34
C CYS A 251 3.85 20.75 23.97
N THR A 252 3.98 19.69 23.16
CA THR A 252 4.66 18.46 23.60
C THR A 252 6.15 18.60 23.33
N VAL A 253 6.96 18.78 24.39
CA VAL A 253 8.41 18.98 24.28
C VAL A 253 9.16 17.65 24.26
N SER A 254 8.72 16.68 25.09
CA SER A 254 9.24 15.31 25.10
C SER A 254 8.15 14.33 25.56
N LYS A 255 8.46 13.03 25.66
CA LYS A 255 7.55 12.02 26.22
C LYS A 255 7.20 12.27 27.69
N ASP A 256 8.10 12.95 28.40
CA ASP A 256 8.03 13.19 29.83
C ASP A 256 7.72 14.65 30.18
N ARG A 257 7.69 15.56 29.19
CA ARG A 257 7.41 16.98 29.39
C ARG A 257 6.37 17.53 28.41
N VAL A 258 5.28 18.06 28.95
CA VAL A 258 4.27 18.83 28.22
C VAL A 258 4.18 20.23 28.82
N VAL A 259 4.13 21.26 27.95
CA VAL A 259 4.08 22.66 28.37
C VAL A 259 2.89 23.35 27.74
N PHE A 260 2.05 23.95 28.58
CA PHE A 260 0.99 24.85 28.15
C PHE A 260 1.48 26.28 28.29
N VAL A 261 1.45 27.03 27.19
CA VAL A 261 1.85 28.44 27.17
C VAL A 261 0.70 29.30 26.70
N GLY A 262 0.64 30.52 27.22
CA GLY A 262 -0.27 31.53 26.70
C GLY A 262 0.20 32.96 26.94
N GLN A 263 -0.22 33.85 26.04
CA GLN A 263 0.06 35.29 26.09
C GLN A 263 -1.10 36.07 25.48
N ASN A 264 -1.39 37.25 26.02
CA ASN A 264 -2.38 38.15 25.44
C ASN A 264 -1.79 39.12 24.40
N PHE A 265 -2.62 39.53 23.45
CA PHE A 265 -2.35 40.64 22.54
C PHE A 265 -2.95 41.93 23.09
N HIS A 266 -2.27 43.03 22.80
CA HIS A 266 -2.68 44.37 23.22
C HIS A 266 -3.32 45.13 22.05
N ASP A 267 -2.85 44.86 20.84
CA ASP A 267 -3.30 45.50 19.62
C ASP A 267 -3.49 44.44 18.52
N ASP A 268 -4.71 44.28 18.03
CA ASP A 268 -5.04 43.37 16.94
C ASP A 268 -5.79 44.17 15.87
N GLU A 269 -5.22 44.33 14.68
CA GLU A 269 -5.78 45.18 13.63
C GLU A 269 -7.20 44.77 13.17
N LEU A 270 -7.64 43.54 13.45
CA LEU A 270 -8.99 43.06 13.11
C LEU A 270 -10.03 43.28 14.21
N PHE A 271 -9.60 43.54 15.45
CA PHE A 271 -10.50 43.58 16.61
C PHE A 271 -10.31 44.87 17.44
N PRO A 272 -11.36 45.39 18.10
CA PRO A 272 -11.26 46.65 18.81
C PRO A 272 -10.30 46.56 20.01
N THR A 273 -9.41 47.56 20.14
CA THR A 273 -8.51 47.69 21.29
C THR A 273 -9.32 47.94 22.58
N PRO A 274 -9.13 47.14 23.65
CA PRO A 274 -9.79 47.37 24.94
C PRO A 274 -9.36 48.68 25.59
N SER A 275 -10.29 49.35 26.30
CA SER A 275 -9.99 50.61 27.02
C SER A 275 -8.99 50.45 28.16
N TRP A 276 -8.96 49.29 28.80
CA TRP A 276 -7.99 48.92 29.83
C TRP A 276 -7.28 47.64 29.44
N MET A 277 -5.96 47.67 29.43
CA MET A 277 -5.10 46.55 29.05
C MET A 277 -4.27 46.08 30.25
N CYS A 278 -3.84 44.83 30.24
CA CYS A 278 -2.79 44.37 31.13
C CYS A 278 -1.99 43.24 30.45
N ASN A 279 -0.69 43.15 30.76
CA ASN A 279 0.14 42.06 30.30
C ASN A 279 -0.25 40.78 31.04
N ARG A 280 -0.51 39.69 30.31
CA ARG A 280 -0.85 38.37 30.84
C ARG A 280 -0.05 37.31 30.12
N THR A 281 0.73 36.56 30.89
CA THR A 281 1.48 35.40 30.39
C THR A 281 1.37 34.25 31.37
N PHE A 282 1.36 33.02 30.86
CA PHE A 282 1.37 31.85 31.72
C PHE A 282 2.14 30.66 31.16
N TRP A 283 2.63 29.85 32.08
CA TRP A 283 3.25 28.56 31.85
C TRP A 283 2.61 27.52 32.76
N VAL A 284 2.15 26.40 32.21
CA VAL A 284 1.86 25.18 32.97
C VAL A 284 2.76 24.08 32.44
N VAL A 285 3.75 23.69 33.23
CA VAL A 285 4.76 22.68 32.90
C VAL A 285 4.40 21.40 33.62
N LEU A 286 4.25 20.32 32.85
CA LEU A 286 3.97 18.99 33.33
C LEU A 286 5.21 18.12 33.09
N ASP A 287 5.84 17.66 34.17
CA ASP A 287 6.94 16.72 34.12
C ASP A 287 6.50 15.38 34.70
N ARG A 288 6.81 14.30 33.99
CA ARG A 288 6.61 12.94 34.48
C ARG A 288 7.72 12.60 35.47
N ILE A 289 7.34 12.25 36.70
CA ILE A 289 8.25 11.68 37.69
C ILE A 289 8.29 10.15 37.51
N ASP A 290 7.12 9.52 37.41
CA ASP A 290 6.94 8.09 37.14
C ASP A 290 5.65 7.86 36.31
N GLU A 291 5.31 6.60 35.98
CA GLU A 291 4.17 6.28 35.11
C GLU A 291 2.82 6.84 35.60
N ASN A 292 2.67 7.05 36.91
CA ASN A 292 1.44 7.49 37.55
C ASN A 292 1.60 8.76 38.39
N THR A 293 2.73 9.46 38.30
CA THR A 293 2.99 10.69 39.06
C THR A 293 3.48 11.81 38.14
N ILE A 294 2.71 12.90 38.08
CA ILE A 294 3.04 14.10 37.32
C ILE A 294 3.31 15.26 38.27
N LEU A 295 4.44 15.92 38.09
CA LEU A 295 4.72 17.21 38.72
C LEU A 295 4.15 18.32 37.84
N GLN A 296 3.13 19.01 38.36
CA GLN A 296 2.61 20.22 37.73
C GLN A 296 3.32 21.43 38.35
N ARG A 297 3.87 22.30 37.49
CA ARG A 297 4.43 23.60 37.86
C ARG A 297 3.74 24.69 37.06
N MET A 298 3.24 25.71 37.72
CA MET A 298 2.46 26.78 37.10
C MET A 298 3.01 28.14 37.50
N ILE A 299 3.15 29.00 36.50
CA ILE A 299 3.49 30.42 36.65
C ILE A 299 2.40 31.20 35.91
N LEU A 300 1.70 32.08 36.62
CA LEU A 300 0.77 33.06 36.02
C LEU A 300 1.32 34.44 36.34
N GLN A 301 1.60 35.25 35.32
CA GLN A 301 2.11 36.60 35.51
C GLN A 301 1.15 37.60 34.89
N ARG A 302 0.79 38.61 35.67
CA ARG A 302 -0.11 39.69 35.28
C ARG A 302 0.44 41.05 35.71
N SER A 303 0.42 42.06 34.84
CA SER A 303 0.75 43.44 35.25
C SER A 303 -0.46 44.18 35.81
N GLN A 304 -0.20 45.29 36.49
CA GLN A 304 -1.16 46.38 36.69
C GLN A 304 -1.82 46.79 35.37
N HIS A 305 -3.07 47.25 35.44
CA HIS A 305 -3.74 47.74 34.24
C HIS A 305 -3.11 49.04 33.75
N PHE A 306 -3.15 49.22 32.44
CA PHE A 306 -2.68 50.45 31.79
C PHE A 306 -3.60 50.82 30.62
N THR A 307 -3.61 52.11 30.31
CA THR A 307 -4.22 52.68 29.11
C THR A 307 -3.12 53.11 28.13
N LYS A 308 -3.47 53.82 27.06
CA LYS A 308 -2.49 54.44 26.16
C LYS A 308 -1.62 55.50 26.87
N ASP A 309 -2.11 56.05 27.99
CA ASP A 309 -1.48 57.14 28.74
C ASP A 309 -0.57 56.66 29.89
N GLY A 310 -0.54 55.36 30.17
CA GLY A 310 0.29 54.75 31.22
C GLY A 310 -0.49 53.82 32.17
N PHE A 311 0.16 53.40 33.26
CA PHE A 311 -0.46 52.56 34.29
C PHE A 311 -1.54 53.34 35.07
N VAL A 312 -2.65 52.67 35.39
CA VAL A 312 -3.75 53.26 36.18
C VAL A 312 -3.31 53.46 37.63
N SER A 313 -3.96 54.38 38.36
CA SER A 313 -3.66 54.59 39.79
C SER A 313 -3.95 53.35 40.65
N LEU A 314 -3.36 53.26 41.85
CA LEU A 314 -3.60 52.13 42.77
C LEU A 314 -5.10 52.02 43.16
N GLU A 315 -5.78 53.15 43.31
CA GLU A 315 -7.21 53.22 43.61
C GLU A 315 -8.07 52.71 42.46
N GLU A 316 -7.73 53.06 41.21
CA GLU A 316 -8.42 52.55 40.01
C GLU A 316 -8.13 51.07 39.78
N GLU A 317 -6.89 50.64 40.00
CA GLU A 317 -6.50 49.24 39.95
C GLU A 317 -7.33 48.43 40.96
N ALA A 318 -7.44 48.89 42.20
CA ALA A 318 -8.25 48.23 43.21
C ALA A 318 -9.74 48.13 42.83
N LYS A 319 -10.30 49.18 42.22
CA LYS A 319 -11.67 49.18 41.70
C LYS A 319 -11.86 48.15 40.58
N LEU A 320 -10.89 47.98 39.70
CA LEU A 320 -10.91 46.95 38.64
C LEU A 320 -10.88 45.52 39.20
N TRP A 321 -10.32 45.34 40.40
CA TRP A 321 -10.37 44.08 41.16
C TRP A 321 -11.60 43.95 42.07
N GLY A 322 -12.52 44.92 42.07
CA GLY A 322 -13.73 44.90 42.88
C GLY A 322 -13.58 45.40 44.33
N TYR A 323 -12.48 46.09 44.64
CA TYR A 323 -12.19 46.64 45.97
C TYR A 323 -12.21 48.17 45.98
N ASN A 324 -12.66 48.76 47.10
CA ASN A 324 -12.50 50.19 47.35
C ASN A 324 -11.44 50.42 48.45
N LEU A 325 -10.47 51.30 48.17
CA LEU A 325 -9.37 51.70 49.06
C LEU A 325 -9.58 53.06 49.73
N ASP A 326 -10.71 53.74 49.48
CA ASP A 326 -11.05 55.01 50.12
C ASP A 326 -11.10 54.82 51.66
N HIS A 327 -10.43 55.73 52.40
CA HIS A 327 -10.39 55.81 53.87
C HIS A 327 -9.57 54.74 54.66
N LYS A 328 -8.59 54.05 54.06
CA LYS A 328 -7.71 53.09 54.78
C LYS A 328 -6.26 53.56 54.91
N SER A 329 -5.63 53.39 56.08
CA SER A 329 -4.18 53.56 56.29
C SER A 329 -3.40 52.37 55.68
N ASN A 330 -2.16 52.58 55.20
CA ASN A 330 -1.34 51.57 54.50
C ASN A 330 -2.05 50.87 53.32
N LYS A 331 -2.50 51.67 52.34
CA LYS A 331 -3.27 51.23 51.15
C LYS A 331 -2.63 50.04 50.39
N VAL A 332 -1.31 50.03 50.20
CA VAL A 332 -0.59 48.97 49.46
C VAL A 332 -0.66 47.63 50.19
N ILE A 333 -0.34 47.58 51.49
CA ILE A 333 -0.37 46.34 52.29
C ILE A 333 -1.80 45.78 52.36
N ASN A 334 -2.79 46.66 52.54
CA ASN A 334 -4.19 46.26 52.56
C ASN A 334 -4.67 45.74 51.20
N PHE A 335 -4.24 46.34 50.10
CA PHE A 335 -4.54 45.85 48.76
C PHE A 335 -3.87 44.49 48.51
N GLN A 336 -2.59 44.34 48.85
CA GLN A 336 -1.84 43.08 48.75
C GLN A 336 -2.50 41.95 49.55
N HIS A 337 -2.87 42.20 50.81
CA HIS A 337 -3.51 41.20 51.66
C HIS A 337 -4.85 40.73 51.08
N ASN A 338 -5.74 41.66 50.71
CA ASN A 338 -7.06 41.34 50.17
C ASN A 338 -6.97 40.65 48.81
N LEU A 339 -6.09 41.12 47.93
CA LEU A 339 -5.86 40.51 46.62
C LEU A 339 -5.30 39.09 46.74
N THR A 340 -4.40 38.86 47.71
CA THR A 340 -3.88 37.51 48.00
C THR A 340 -4.99 36.54 48.42
N GLN A 341 -5.91 36.98 49.28
CA GLN A 341 -7.06 36.15 49.69
C GLN A 341 -8.03 35.89 48.53
N LEU A 342 -8.32 36.91 47.72
CA LEU A 342 -9.16 36.77 46.54
C LEU A 342 -8.56 35.76 45.55
N GLN A 343 -7.26 35.87 45.28
CA GLN A 343 -6.54 34.98 44.36
C GLN A 343 -6.46 33.54 44.86
N LYS A 344 -6.26 33.33 46.16
CA LYS A 344 -6.37 31.99 46.77
C LYS A 344 -7.76 31.38 46.57
N ASN A 345 -8.82 32.16 46.74
CA ASN A 345 -10.19 31.69 46.52
C ASN A 345 -10.48 31.36 45.04
N ILE A 346 -10.02 32.21 44.11
CA ILE A 346 -10.15 31.96 42.66
C ILE A 346 -9.38 30.69 42.28
N HIS A 347 -8.14 30.56 42.74
CA HIS A 347 -7.29 29.41 42.46
C HIS A 347 -7.91 28.11 43.00
N THR A 348 -8.41 28.13 44.24
CA THR A 348 -9.11 26.98 44.85
C THR A 348 -10.37 26.58 44.09
N ASN A 349 -11.16 27.54 43.62
CA ASN A 349 -12.36 27.24 42.82
C ASN A 349 -12.03 26.77 41.40
N ALA A 350 -10.94 27.28 40.81
CA ALA A 350 -10.52 26.97 39.45
C ALA A 350 -9.80 25.62 39.37
N TRP A 351 -8.96 25.32 40.36
CA TRP A 351 -7.99 24.22 40.37
C TRP A 351 -8.22 23.22 41.52
N GLY A 352 -9.20 23.44 42.41
CA GLY A 352 -9.54 22.53 43.50
C GLY A 352 -10.20 21.21 43.06
N THR A 353 -9.99 20.18 43.87
CA THR A 353 -10.62 18.86 43.78
C THR A 353 -11.94 18.85 44.55
N PHE A 354 -13.07 18.56 43.90
CA PHE A 354 -14.35 18.30 44.58
C PHE A 354 -14.25 16.95 45.32
N PRO A 355 -14.36 16.90 46.65
CA PRO A 355 -14.08 15.66 47.38
C PRO A 355 -15.28 14.71 47.46
N ILE A 356 -16.51 15.10 47.10
CA ILE A 356 -17.66 14.19 47.22
C ILE A 356 -18.07 13.66 45.84
N ALA A 357 -18.06 12.34 45.69
CA ALA A 357 -18.60 11.64 44.54
C ALA A 357 -19.91 10.93 44.92
N LEU A 358 -20.94 11.13 44.10
CA LEU A 358 -22.28 10.56 44.27
C LEU A 358 -22.66 9.73 43.04
N LYS A 359 -23.12 8.50 43.26
CA LYS A 359 -23.85 7.71 42.27
C LYS A 359 -25.28 7.53 42.75
N ALA A 360 -26.24 7.65 41.85
CA ALA A 360 -27.66 7.47 42.17
C ALA A 360 -28.39 6.75 41.03
N LEU A 361 -29.30 5.85 41.39
CA LEU A 361 -30.17 5.13 40.46
C LEU A 361 -31.54 4.92 41.11
N THR A 362 -32.60 4.83 40.31
CA THR A 362 -33.96 4.60 40.79
C THR A 362 -34.59 3.38 40.12
N ASN A 363 -35.42 2.62 40.80
CA ASN A 363 -36.24 1.57 40.17
C ASN A 363 -37.66 2.08 39.85
N GLY A 364 -37.87 3.40 39.93
CA GLY A 364 -39.18 4.06 39.78
C GLY A 364 -39.90 4.29 41.11
N SER A 365 -39.77 3.38 42.07
CA SER A 365 -40.40 3.50 43.40
C SER A 365 -39.43 3.90 44.51
N HIS A 366 -38.18 3.43 44.44
CA HIS A 366 -37.10 3.67 45.38
C HIS A 366 -35.84 4.10 44.64
N SER A 367 -35.05 4.96 45.28
CA SER A 367 -33.76 5.43 44.79
C SER A 367 -32.64 4.98 45.71
N CYS A 368 -31.58 4.43 45.13
CA CYS A 368 -30.35 4.04 45.81
C CYS A 368 -29.25 5.05 45.53
N PHE A 369 -28.53 5.45 46.57
CA PHE A 369 -27.49 6.47 46.57
C PHE A 369 -26.21 5.91 47.16
N GLN A 370 -25.11 6.01 46.41
CA GLN A 370 -23.76 5.71 46.90
C GLN A 370 -22.95 7.00 46.98
N VAL A 371 -22.53 7.35 48.19
CA VAL A 371 -21.72 8.53 48.49
C VAL A 371 -20.31 8.07 48.81
N SER A 372 -19.31 8.76 48.26
CA SER A 372 -17.89 8.49 48.56
C SER A 372 -17.08 9.78 48.66
N VAL A 373 -16.16 9.79 49.62
CA VAL A 373 -15.22 10.87 49.90
C VAL A 373 -13.82 10.26 49.94
N PRO A 374 -12.86 10.71 49.11
CA PRO A 374 -11.52 10.14 49.06
C PRO A 374 -10.74 10.47 50.33
N SER A 375 -9.77 9.63 50.65
CA SER A 375 -8.90 9.78 51.82
C SER A 375 -8.16 11.11 51.89
N SER A 376 -7.90 11.75 50.74
CA SER A 376 -7.28 13.07 50.67
C SER A 376 -8.09 14.18 51.35
N ALA A 377 -9.39 13.98 51.58
CA ALA A 377 -10.24 14.97 52.26
C ALA A 377 -10.22 14.84 53.80
N SER A 378 -9.69 13.73 54.34
CA SER A 378 -9.62 13.47 55.79
C SER A 378 -10.95 13.73 56.53
N ALA A 379 -12.07 13.36 55.92
CA ALA A 379 -13.39 13.64 56.47
C ALA A 379 -13.68 12.75 57.69
N SER A 380 -14.04 13.37 58.81
CA SER A 380 -14.53 12.70 60.02
C SER A 380 -16.05 12.48 59.96
N TRP A 381 -16.76 13.29 59.16
CA TRP A 381 -18.17 13.10 58.86
C TRP A 381 -18.54 13.69 57.49
N VAL A 382 -19.58 13.15 56.88
CA VAL A 382 -20.13 13.59 55.60
C VAL A 382 -21.65 13.62 55.65
N ALA A 383 -22.25 14.63 55.03
CA ALA A 383 -23.69 14.84 54.99
C ALA A 383 -24.18 15.00 53.54
N ILE A 384 -25.31 14.37 53.23
CA ILE A 384 -26.03 14.52 51.96
C ILE A 384 -27.51 14.74 52.22
N ALA A 385 -28.15 15.64 51.47
CA ALA A 385 -29.56 15.95 51.59
C ALA A 385 -30.20 16.09 50.22
N ILE A 386 -31.37 15.49 50.04
CA ILE A 386 -32.26 15.76 48.91
C ILE A 386 -33.19 16.88 49.35
N ALA A 387 -33.06 18.05 48.74
CA ALA A 387 -33.66 19.28 49.25
C ALA A 387 -34.58 19.95 48.23
N SER A 388 -35.48 20.81 48.72
CA SER A 388 -36.34 21.64 47.88
C SER A 388 -35.61 22.87 47.31
N SER A 389 -34.46 23.24 47.89
CA SER A 389 -33.62 24.37 47.47
C SER A 389 -32.14 24.13 47.82
N GLY A 390 -31.25 24.96 47.26
CA GLY A 390 -29.81 24.92 47.58
C GLY A 390 -29.44 25.47 48.96
N SER A 391 -30.43 25.86 49.78
CA SER A 391 -30.23 26.35 51.15
C SER A 391 -30.10 25.18 52.14
N MET A 392 -29.27 25.36 53.18
CA MET A 392 -29.01 24.33 54.20
C MET A 392 -30.23 24.10 55.12
N VAL A 393 -30.98 25.16 55.42
CA VAL A 393 -32.28 25.10 56.10
C VAL A 393 -33.35 25.42 55.06
N THR A 394 -34.32 24.54 54.90
CA THR A 394 -35.43 24.68 53.95
C THR A 394 -36.77 24.83 54.67
N SER A 395 -37.79 25.35 53.96
CA SER A 395 -39.19 25.35 54.40
C SER A 395 -40.03 24.62 53.34
N PRO A 396 -40.66 23.46 53.64
CA PRO A 396 -40.63 22.73 54.92
C PRO A 396 -39.23 22.24 55.32
N VAL A 397 -39.06 21.94 56.61
CA VAL A 397 -37.79 21.49 57.22
C VAL A 397 -37.24 20.29 56.45
N GLY A 398 -36.00 20.37 55.97
CA GLY A 398 -35.38 19.27 55.23
C GLY A 398 -34.65 18.29 56.14
N ASN A 399 -34.49 17.05 55.67
CA ASN A 399 -33.63 16.06 56.31
C ASN A 399 -32.31 15.84 55.55
N SER A 400 -31.32 15.30 56.26
CA SER A 400 -30.01 14.94 55.71
C SER A 400 -29.54 13.61 56.28
N VAL A 401 -28.97 12.77 55.42
CA VAL A 401 -28.26 11.57 55.82
C VAL A 401 -26.84 11.96 56.18
N ILE A 402 -26.46 11.74 57.43
CA ILE A 402 -25.13 12.08 57.96
C ILE A 402 -24.43 10.79 58.37
N TYR A 403 -23.22 10.60 57.85
CA TYR A 403 -22.34 9.52 58.26
C TYR A 403 -21.15 10.09 59.03
N ASP A 404 -21.16 9.84 60.34
CA ASP A 404 -20.03 10.06 61.24
C ASP A 404 -19.13 8.80 61.20
N THR A 405 -17.85 8.98 60.91
CA THR A 405 -16.87 7.87 60.84
C THR A 405 -16.68 7.14 62.16
N SER A 406 -17.05 7.77 63.29
CA SER A 406 -17.06 7.13 64.61
C SER A 406 -18.34 6.34 64.91
N ALA A 407 -19.38 6.49 64.09
CA ALA A 407 -20.64 5.76 64.21
C ALA A 407 -20.64 4.48 63.35
N GLN A 408 -21.38 3.46 63.80
CA GLN A 408 -21.48 2.17 63.07
C GLN A 408 -22.26 2.28 61.75
N LYS A 409 -23.18 3.24 61.63
CA LYS A 409 -24.00 3.43 60.42
C LYS A 409 -24.40 4.91 60.23
N PRO A 410 -24.62 5.36 58.97
CA PRO A 410 -25.24 6.65 58.68
C PRO A 410 -26.64 6.74 59.29
N GLN A 411 -27.04 7.95 59.68
CA GLN A 411 -28.34 8.23 60.29
C GLN A 411 -29.00 9.46 59.67
N LEU A 412 -30.32 9.53 59.76
CA LEU A 412 -31.12 10.64 59.28
C LEU A 412 -31.23 11.73 60.34
N TYR A 413 -30.96 12.99 59.98
CA TYR A 413 -31.10 14.17 60.82
C TYR A 413 -32.05 15.18 60.18
N GLU A 414 -32.85 15.88 60.99
CA GLU A 414 -33.67 17.02 60.58
C GLU A 414 -32.92 18.32 60.86
N ILE A 415 -32.87 19.22 59.89
CA ILE A 415 -32.12 20.49 59.97
C ILE A 415 -33.10 21.65 60.14
N GLN A 416 -33.34 22.04 61.40
CA GLN A 416 -34.31 23.08 61.75
C GLN A 416 -33.71 24.49 61.77
N THR A 417 -32.43 24.63 62.16
CA THR A 417 -31.74 25.94 62.19
C THR A 417 -30.29 25.81 61.73
N TYR A 418 -29.63 26.96 61.48
CA TYR A 418 -28.20 27.01 61.15
C TYR A 418 -27.28 26.74 62.35
N LYS A 419 -27.84 26.60 63.57
CA LYS A 419 -27.08 26.35 64.78
C LYS A 419 -26.91 24.84 65.00
N LYS A 420 -25.85 24.47 65.72
CA LYS A 420 -25.48 23.07 66.02
C LYS A 420 -26.60 22.29 66.73
N ASP A 421 -27.34 22.94 67.62
CA ASP A 421 -28.52 22.42 68.33
C ASP A 421 -29.75 22.26 67.41
N GLY A 422 -29.78 22.94 66.26
CA GLY A 422 -30.82 22.80 65.26
C GLY A 422 -30.70 21.58 64.33
N THR A 423 -29.62 20.79 64.44
CA THR A 423 -29.45 19.52 63.72
C THR A 423 -29.80 18.37 64.64
N MET A 424 -31.05 17.91 64.57
CA MET A 424 -31.57 16.90 65.49
C MET A 424 -31.69 15.54 64.80
N LEU A 425 -31.40 14.46 65.52
CA LEU A 425 -31.61 13.11 65.01
C LEU A 425 -33.10 12.91 64.73
N ALA A 426 -33.46 12.49 63.51
CA ALA A 426 -34.86 12.29 63.13
C ALA A 426 -35.46 11.17 64.00
N LYS A 427 -36.66 11.40 64.55
CA LYS A 427 -37.36 10.41 65.38
C LYS A 427 -37.71 9.15 64.60
N ASP A 428 -38.01 9.32 63.32
CA ASP A 428 -38.27 8.23 62.39
C ASP A 428 -37.09 8.07 61.43
N GLN A 429 -36.47 6.89 61.45
CA GLN A 429 -35.35 6.51 60.57
C GLN A 429 -35.82 5.63 59.41
N SER A 430 -37.10 5.26 59.35
CA SER A 430 -37.69 4.44 58.27
C SER A 430 -37.57 5.00 56.84
N PRO A 431 -37.38 6.33 56.61
CA PRO A 431 -37.19 6.84 55.25
C PRO A 431 -35.93 6.35 54.57
N ILE A 432 -34.93 5.86 55.31
CA ILE A 432 -33.66 5.39 54.74
C ILE A 432 -33.33 3.96 55.16
N VAL A 433 -32.82 3.17 54.22
CA VAL A 433 -32.28 1.83 54.43
C VAL A 433 -30.79 1.87 54.09
N ILE A 434 -29.93 1.61 55.08
CA ILE A 434 -28.48 1.59 54.87
C ILE A 434 -28.05 0.21 54.36
N HIS A 435 -27.42 0.17 53.19
CA HIS A 435 -26.90 -1.07 52.59
C HIS A 435 -25.43 -1.33 52.93
N SER A 436 -24.62 -0.28 52.96
CA SER A 436 -23.20 -0.37 53.31
C SER A 436 -22.69 0.94 53.85
N ALA A 437 -21.74 0.88 54.77
CA ALA A 437 -20.98 2.02 55.25
C ALA A 437 -19.58 1.56 55.60
N SER A 438 -18.57 2.31 55.17
CA SER A 438 -17.17 1.96 55.36
C SER A 438 -16.33 3.19 55.51
N THR A 439 -15.35 3.10 56.39
CA THR A 439 -14.27 4.08 56.52
C THR A 439 -12.96 3.31 56.43
N SER A 440 -12.18 3.53 55.37
CA SER A 440 -10.90 2.83 55.15
C SER A 440 -9.82 3.82 54.75
N ASN A 441 -8.70 3.86 55.49
CA ASN A 441 -7.57 4.77 55.25
C ASN A 441 -7.99 6.25 55.10
N GLY A 442 -8.99 6.71 55.86
CA GLY A 442 -9.53 8.08 55.79
C GLY A 442 -10.49 8.36 54.63
N ALA A 443 -10.73 7.39 53.74
CA ALA A 443 -11.79 7.46 52.75
C ALA A 443 -13.11 6.99 53.36
N VAL A 444 -14.18 7.76 53.12
CA VAL A 444 -15.51 7.53 53.69
C VAL A 444 -16.46 7.17 52.55
N ALA A 445 -17.15 6.03 52.64
CA ALA A 445 -18.15 5.65 51.65
C ALA A 445 -19.36 4.99 52.31
N PHE A 446 -20.55 5.38 51.89
CA PHE A 446 -21.79 4.77 52.35
C PHE A 446 -22.85 4.72 51.24
N THR A 447 -23.68 3.69 51.30
CA THR A 447 -24.78 3.44 50.37
C THR A 447 -26.08 3.34 51.15
N PHE A 448 -27.08 4.13 50.74
CA PHE A 448 -28.41 4.10 51.32
C PHE A 448 -29.49 4.12 50.24
N GLU A 449 -30.63 3.52 50.55
CA GLU A 449 -31.83 3.50 49.72
C GLU A 449 -32.96 4.24 50.42
N ARG A 450 -33.84 4.89 49.65
CA ARG A 450 -35.06 5.51 50.16
C ARG A 450 -36.18 5.48 49.14
N ALA A 451 -37.42 5.60 49.61
CA ALA A 451 -38.57 5.77 48.73
C ALA A 451 -38.50 7.11 47.98
N ASN A 452 -39.02 7.11 46.74
CA ASN A 452 -39.16 8.32 45.92
C ASN A 452 -40.32 9.20 46.39
N ALA A 453 -41.34 8.60 46.99
CA ALA A 453 -42.42 9.31 47.66
C ALA A 453 -41.94 9.90 49.00
N VAL A 454 -42.64 10.93 49.47
CA VAL A 454 -42.42 11.54 50.79
C VAL A 454 -42.89 10.54 51.85
N VAL A 455 -41.98 10.10 52.75
CA VAL A 455 -42.31 9.15 53.84
C VAL A 455 -42.59 9.92 55.14
N ILE A 456 -41.81 10.96 55.43
CA ILE A 456 -41.99 11.84 56.59
C ILE A 456 -42.13 13.31 56.15
N ALA A 457 -42.66 14.17 57.01
CA ALA A 457 -42.91 15.59 56.68
C ALA A 457 -41.66 16.38 56.23
N SER A 458 -40.47 15.92 56.61
CA SER A 458 -39.19 16.53 56.24
C SER A 458 -38.55 15.99 54.96
N ASP A 459 -39.21 15.03 54.29
CA ASP A 459 -38.73 14.46 53.03
C ASP A 459 -39.12 15.31 51.83
N VAL A 460 -38.26 15.26 50.80
CA VAL A 460 -38.54 15.83 49.48
C VAL A 460 -38.74 14.69 48.48
N ALA A 461 -39.82 14.75 47.70
CA ALA A 461 -40.10 13.75 46.68
C ALA A 461 -39.02 13.73 45.59
N ILE A 462 -38.65 12.53 45.14
CA ILE A 462 -37.80 12.33 43.97
C ILE A 462 -38.71 11.99 42.79
N THR A 463 -38.69 12.82 41.76
CA THR A 463 -39.32 12.48 40.49
C THR A 463 -38.30 11.78 39.60
N PRO A 464 -38.48 10.48 39.25
CA PRO A 464 -37.60 9.78 38.32
C PRO A 464 -37.43 10.56 37.02
N ASP A 465 -36.23 10.50 36.45
CA ASP A 465 -35.86 11.17 35.20
C ASP A 465 -35.86 12.72 35.21
N ALA A 466 -36.31 13.35 36.30
CA ALA A 466 -36.19 14.79 36.55
C ALA A 466 -34.97 15.13 37.41
N TYR A 467 -34.61 16.42 37.45
CA TYR A 467 -33.53 16.91 38.31
C TYR A 467 -34.00 17.07 39.76
N SER A 468 -33.27 16.45 40.69
CA SER A 468 -33.39 16.68 42.13
C SER A 468 -32.26 17.59 42.62
N ILE A 469 -32.50 18.41 43.64
CA ILE A 469 -31.45 19.24 44.25
C ILE A 469 -30.78 18.42 45.34
N ILE A 470 -29.46 18.27 45.24
CA ILE A 470 -28.63 17.56 46.22
C ILE A 470 -27.72 18.56 46.90
N ASN A 471 -27.92 18.74 48.20
CA ASN A 471 -27.04 19.49 49.08
C ASN A 471 -26.05 18.53 49.73
N TRP A 472 -24.82 18.98 49.93
CA TRP A 472 -23.78 18.17 50.55
C TRP A 472 -22.88 19.02 51.44
N ALA A 473 -22.31 18.38 52.47
CA ALA A 473 -21.31 18.96 53.35
C ALA A 473 -20.36 17.88 53.89
N TYR A 474 -19.16 18.27 54.31
CA TYR A 474 -18.29 17.40 55.11
C TYR A 474 -17.50 18.21 56.14
N GLY A 475 -17.02 17.53 57.18
CA GLY A 475 -16.12 18.09 58.17
C GLY A 475 -14.97 17.15 58.48
N THR A 476 -13.88 17.72 58.99
CA THR A 476 -12.66 17.00 59.41
C THR A 476 -12.56 16.87 60.94
N SER A 477 -13.43 17.59 61.67
CA SER A 477 -13.53 17.57 63.14
C SER A 477 -14.62 16.62 63.63
N LYS A 478 -14.52 16.10 64.86
CA LYS A 478 -15.48 15.13 65.42
C LYS A 478 -16.93 15.66 65.37
N TRP A 479 -17.86 14.86 64.85
CA TRP A 479 -19.28 15.20 64.78
C TRP A 479 -19.93 15.28 66.18
N PRO A 480 -20.89 16.20 66.42
CA PRO A 480 -21.30 17.31 65.56
C PRO A 480 -20.30 18.49 65.57
N SER A 481 -19.93 18.99 64.38
CA SER A 481 -19.07 20.17 64.18
C SER A 481 -19.58 21.05 63.04
N MET A 482 -19.01 22.25 62.88
CA MET A 482 -19.20 23.02 61.65
C MET A 482 -18.56 22.29 60.47
N HIS A 483 -19.12 22.47 59.27
CA HIS A 483 -18.58 21.89 58.02
C HIS A 483 -17.35 22.68 57.53
N GLU A 484 -16.38 22.00 56.93
CA GLU A 484 -15.26 22.66 56.26
C GLU A 484 -15.59 23.08 54.84
N ALA A 485 -16.44 22.31 54.16
CA ALA A 485 -17.00 22.70 52.87
C ALA A 485 -18.43 22.20 52.69
N ARG A 486 -19.17 22.94 51.86
CA ARG A 486 -20.55 22.62 51.47
C ARG A 486 -20.81 22.99 50.01
N GLY A 487 -21.84 22.40 49.42
CA GLY A 487 -22.29 22.75 48.07
C GLY A 487 -23.70 22.23 47.76
N SER A 488 -24.21 22.62 46.59
CA SER A 488 -25.53 22.25 46.07
C SER A 488 -25.43 22.00 44.56
N SER A 489 -26.03 20.92 44.07
CA SER A 489 -26.05 20.55 42.65
C SER A 489 -27.42 20.02 42.22
N LYS A 490 -27.81 20.23 40.96
CA LYS A 490 -28.97 19.58 40.34
C LYS A 490 -28.54 18.25 39.72
N VAL A 491 -29.11 17.14 40.17
CA VAL A 491 -28.73 15.77 39.75
C VAL A 491 -29.96 15.06 39.19
N GLY A 492 -29.87 14.54 37.97
CA GLY A 492 -30.93 13.72 37.39
C GLY A 492 -30.80 12.28 37.86
N ILE A 493 -31.79 11.76 38.60
CA ILE A 493 -31.78 10.38 39.09
C ILE A 493 -32.48 9.50 38.05
N LYS A 494 -31.72 8.61 37.43
CA LYS A 494 -32.16 7.84 36.27
C LYS A 494 -32.61 6.43 36.64
N THR A 495 -33.63 5.95 35.94
CA THR A 495 -34.20 4.62 36.16
C THR A 495 -33.18 3.55 35.78
N ALA A 496 -32.88 2.63 36.71
CA ALA A 496 -31.96 1.52 36.52
C ALA A 496 -32.58 0.52 35.54
N VAL A 497 -31.86 0.24 34.46
CA VAL A 497 -32.17 -0.88 33.57
C VAL A 497 -31.40 -2.08 34.11
N GLU A 498 -32.04 -2.95 34.89
CA GLU A 498 -31.44 -4.22 35.31
C GLU A 498 -31.42 -5.21 34.16
N THR A 499 -30.23 -5.64 33.74
CA THR A 499 -30.01 -6.97 33.15
C THR A 499 -28.73 -7.55 33.74
N SER A 500 -28.82 -8.68 34.44
CA SER A 500 -27.66 -9.53 34.70
C SER A 500 -27.01 -9.84 33.36
N SER A 501 -25.71 -9.58 33.23
CA SER A 501 -25.08 -9.66 31.91
C SER A 501 -24.81 -11.11 31.57
N LEU A 502 -25.14 -11.51 30.35
CA LEU A 502 -24.98 -12.85 29.80
C LEU A 502 -23.57 -13.46 30.02
N CYS A 503 -22.54 -12.61 30.12
CA CYS A 503 -21.15 -12.99 30.37
C CYS A 503 -20.87 -13.46 31.81
N ASP A 504 -21.75 -13.14 32.77
CA ASP A 504 -21.57 -13.46 34.19
C ASP A 504 -22.27 -14.78 34.57
N LEU A 505 -22.98 -15.42 33.63
CA LEU A 505 -23.66 -16.69 33.87
C LEU A 505 -22.65 -17.82 34.10
N PRO A 506 -22.89 -18.73 35.07
CA PRO A 506 -22.06 -19.92 35.28
C PRO A 506 -21.90 -20.78 34.01
N ALA A 507 -22.93 -20.81 33.16
CA ALA A 507 -22.92 -21.50 31.88
C ALA A 507 -21.90 -20.93 30.87
N PHE A 508 -21.56 -19.63 30.95
CA PHE A 508 -20.53 -19.02 30.11
C PHE A 508 -19.12 -19.25 30.70
N GLN A 509 -19.01 -19.20 32.03
CA GLN A 509 -17.73 -19.39 32.73
C GLN A 509 -17.20 -20.84 32.61
N SER A 510 -18.09 -21.83 32.54
CA SER A 510 -17.72 -23.25 32.36
C SER A 510 -17.41 -23.66 30.91
N MET A 511 -17.57 -22.76 29.93
CA MET A 511 -17.25 -23.05 28.52
C MET A 511 -15.75 -23.08 28.24
N VAL A 512 -15.33 -24.01 27.37
CA VAL A 512 -13.95 -24.14 26.90
C VAL A 512 -13.72 -23.23 25.69
N LEU A 513 -12.54 -22.59 25.63
CA LEU A 513 -12.07 -21.82 24.49
C LEU A 513 -11.76 -22.73 23.30
N THR A 514 -12.36 -22.46 22.14
CA THR A 514 -12.14 -23.23 20.91
C THR A 514 -11.27 -22.45 19.92
N THR A 515 -10.30 -23.11 19.30
CA THR A 515 -9.42 -22.51 18.29
C THR A 515 -10.17 -22.16 17.00
N LEU A 516 -9.97 -20.94 16.51
CA LEU A 516 -10.53 -20.39 15.26
C LEU A 516 -9.64 -20.72 14.06
N GLY A 517 -10.04 -21.70 13.25
CA GLY A 517 -9.26 -22.19 12.11
C GLY A 517 -7.93 -22.80 12.55
N ASN A 518 -6.91 -22.69 11.69
CA ASN A 518 -5.54 -23.13 11.98
C ASN A 518 -4.66 -22.07 12.67
N GLY A 519 -5.28 -21.00 13.18
CA GLY A 519 -4.60 -19.90 13.86
C GLY A 519 -4.44 -20.11 15.37
N PRO A 520 -3.69 -19.22 16.05
CA PRO A 520 -3.56 -19.24 17.50
C PRO A 520 -4.78 -18.62 18.23
N MET A 521 -5.70 -17.98 17.50
CA MET A 521 -6.88 -17.31 18.08
C MET A 521 -7.88 -18.33 18.61
N GLN A 522 -8.38 -18.09 19.81
CA GLN A 522 -9.40 -18.93 20.46
C GLN A 522 -10.62 -18.09 20.83
N ILE A 523 -11.80 -18.69 20.78
CA ILE A 523 -13.07 -18.04 21.08
C ILE A 523 -14.00 -18.94 21.88
N LYS A 524 -14.80 -18.34 22.76
CA LYS A 524 -16.04 -18.93 23.28
C LYS A 524 -17.16 -17.89 23.23
N SER A 525 -18.40 -18.34 23.08
CA SER A 525 -19.56 -17.47 22.90
C SER A 525 -20.85 -18.07 23.43
N LEU A 526 -21.72 -17.23 24.00
CA LEU A 526 -23.06 -17.62 24.47
C LEU A 526 -24.07 -16.54 24.08
N THR A 527 -25.25 -16.92 23.59
CA THR A 527 -26.33 -16.00 23.20
C THR A 527 -27.62 -16.29 23.94
N ASP A 528 -28.35 -15.25 24.35
CA ASP A 528 -29.71 -15.35 24.91
C ASP A 528 -30.80 -15.12 23.83
N GLY A 529 -30.40 -15.04 22.56
CA GLY A 529 -31.26 -14.71 21.43
C GLY A 529 -31.35 -13.21 21.12
N THR A 530 -31.08 -12.33 22.10
CA THR A 530 -31.04 -10.87 21.91
C THR A 530 -29.63 -10.29 21.92
N ASN A 531 -28.77 -10.75 22.80
CA ASN A 531 -27.37 -10.36 22.94
C ASN A 531 -26.49 -11.61 22.93
N THR A 532 -25.24 -11.44 22.49
CA THR A 532 -24.21 -12.48 22.56
C THR A 532 -23.01 -11.97 23.33
N CYS A 533 -22.52 -12.80 24.25
CA CYS A 533 -21.24 -12.61 24.94
C CYS A 533 -20.14 -13.38 24.20
N PHE A 534 -18.98 -12.75 24.03
CA PHE A 534 -17.78 -13.33 23.42
C PHE A 534 -16.59 -13.18 24.36
N GLU A 535 -15.77 -14.21 24.46
CA GLU A 535 -14.43 -14.13 25.02
C GLU A 535 -13.45 -14.65 23.97
N VAL A 536 -12.40 -13.85 23.73
CA VAL A 536 -11.40 -14.11 22.71
C VAL A 536 -10.04 -14.09 23.36
N ASN A 537 -9.22 -15.09 23.04
CA ASN A 537 -7.90 -15.28 23.62
C ASN A 537 -6.87 -15.58 22.52
N ILE A 538 -5.67 -15.05 22.67
CA ILE A 538 -4.49 -15.48 21.91
C ILE A 538 -3.39 -15.88 22.92
N PRO A 539 -2.87 -17.12 22.84
CA PRO A 539 -1.87 -17.61 23.78
C PRO A 539 -0.54 -16.89 23.59
N ALA A 540 0.26 -16.85 24.66
CA ALA A 540 1.58 -16.20 24.68
C ALA A 540 2.55 -16.71 23.60
N SER A 541 2.39 -17.95 23.13
CA SER A 541 3.20 -18.53 22.06
C SER A 541 3.13 -17.76 20.74
N ALA A 542 2.07 -16.98 20.50
CA ALA A 542 1.91 -16.20 19.28
C ALA A 542 2.66 -14.85 19.29
N SER A 543 3.22 -14.42 20.45
CA SER A 543 3.93 -13.15 20.62
C SER A 543 3.17 -11.92 20.08
N ALA A 544 1.84 -11.93 20.18
CA ALA A 544 1.00 -10.88 19.62
C ALA A 544 1.05 -9.61 20.49
N SER A 545 1.26 -8.47 19.84
CA SER A 545 1.12 -7.14 20.46
C SER A 545 -0.31 -6.63 20.36
N TRP A 546 -1.05 -7.03 19.32
CA TRP A 546 -2.46 -6.71 19.15
C TRP A 546 -3.20 -7.87 18.48
N MET A 547 -4.50 -7.95 18.73
CA MET A 547 -5.44 -8.90 18.13
C MET A 547 -6.74 -8.20 17.75
N ALA A 548 -7.43 -8.70 16.73
CA ALA A 548 -8.69 -8.17 16.24
C ALA A 548 -9.65 -9.28 15.83
N ILE A 549 -10.95 -9.05 16.04
CA ILE A 549 -12.02 -9.98 15.69
C ILE A 549 -13.24 -9.22 15.15
N SER A 550 -13.85 -9.73 14.09
CA SER A 550 -15.08 -9.16 13.51
C SER A 550 -16.10 -10.25 13.21
N ILE A 551 -17.36 -9.97 13.53
CA ILE A 551 -18.50 -10.69 12.98
C ILE A 551 -18.78 -10.08 11.61
N ALA A 552 -18.57 -10.84 10.55
CA ALA A 552 -18.50 -10.33 9.19
C ALA A 552 -19.54 -10.96 8.27
N SER A 553 -19.91 -10.24 7.22
CA SER A 553 -20.82 -10.73 6.18
C SER A 553 -20.12 -11.64 5.16
N SER A 554 -18.79 -11.69 5.20
CA SER A 554 -17.96 -12.55 4.36
C SER A 554 -16.57 -12.75 4.99
N SER A 555 -15.79 -13.68 4.45
CA SER A 555 -14.39 -13.91 4.85
C SER A 555 -13.42 -12.77 4.45
N LYS A 556 -13.92 -11.67 3.89
CA LYS A 556 -13.12 -10.52 3.49
C LYS A 556 -12.93 -9.53 4.63
N MET A 557 -11.72 -8.97 4.72
CA MET A 557 -11.36 -7.95 5.69
C MET A 557 -11.99 -6.57 5.39
N VAL A 558 -12.11 -6.19 4.11
CA VAL A 558 -12.81 -4.97 3.66
C VAL A 558 -14.05 -5.39 2.90
N THR A 559 -15.22 -4.98 3.36
CA THR A 559 -16.53 -5.31 2.78
C THR A 559 -17.25 -4.05 2.28
N ASN A 560 -18.25 -4.23 1.41
CA ASN A 560 -19.23 -3.20 1.07
C ASN A 560 -20.63 -3.76 1.33
N PRO A 561 -21.39 -3.25 2.32
CA PRO A 561 -21.08 -2.12 3.21
C PRO A 561 -19.86 -2.35 4.14
N ILE A 562 -19.26 -1.26 4.61
CA ILE A 562 -18.04 -1.24 5.45
C ILE A 562 -18.30 -2.05 6.72
N GLY A 563 -17.47 -3.06 7.00
CA GLY A 563 -17.55 -3.84 8.24
C GLY A 563 -16.77 -3.21 9.38
N ASN A 564 -17.17 -3.50 10.62
CA ASN A 564 -16.42 -3.15 11.82
C ASN A 564 -15.67 -4.35 12.42
N THR A 565 -14.66 -4.06 13.24
CA THR A 565 -13.85 -5.06 13.95
C THR A 565 -13.54 -4.57 15.35
N VAL A 566 -13.53 -5.47 16.33
CA VAL A 566 -13.10 -5.20 17.69
C VAL A 566 -11.61 -5.49 17.77
N LEU A 567 -10.82 -4.48 18.12
CA LEU A 567 -9.38 -4.55 18.20
C LEU A 567 -8.89 -4.31 19.62
N TYR A 568 -7.99 -5.16 20.09
CA TYR A 568 -7.30 -5.03 21.36
C TYR A 568 -5.79 -5.01 21.12
N ASP A 569 -5.17 -3.88 21.47
CA ASP A 569 -3.71 -3.70 21.46
C ASP A 569 -3.21 -3.72 22.90
N ASN A 570 -2.04 -4.30 23.15
CA ASN A 570 -1.45 -4.43 24.48
C ASN A 570 -1.09 -3.08 25.11
N THR A 571 -1.04 -2.00 24.32
CA THR A 571 -0.89 -0.62 24.78
C THR A 571 -2.22 0.07 25.11
N ALA A 572 -3.34 -0.47 24.64
CA ALA A 572 -4.67 0.09 24.85
C ALA A 572 -5.26 -0.40 26.18
N LYS A 573 -5.91 0.51 26.92
CA LYS A 573 -6.57 0.18 28.19
C LYS A 573 -7.80 -0.71 28.04
N ALA A 574 -8.43 -0.72 26.86
CA ALA A 574 -9.61 -1.53 26.55
C ALA A 574 -9.70 -1.80 25.03
N PRO A 575 -10.35 -2.89 24.61
CA PRO A 575 -10.66 -3.14 23.20
C PRO A 575 -11.57 -2.05 22.62
N GLN A 576 -11.36 -1.69 21.36
CA GLN A 576 -12.09 -0.63 20.67
C GLN A 576 -12.62 -1.12 19.32
N LEU A 577 -13.71 -0.52 18.87
CA LEU A 577 -14.31 -0.79 17.57
C LEU A 577 -13.66 0.06 16.48
N TYR A 578 -13.21 -0.58 15.40
CA TYR A 578 -12.66 0.07 14.21
C TYR A 578 -13.50 -0.27 12.99
N GLU A 579 -13.62 0.67 12.06
CA GLU A 579 -14.22 0.47 10.74
C GLU A 579 -13.14 0.25 9.70
N ILE A 580 -13.28 -0.82 8.92
CA ILE A 580 -12.29 -1.25 7.93
C ILE A 580 -12.74 -0.81 6.54
N GLN A 581 -12.33 0.39 6.14
CA GLN A 581 -12.74 1.04 4.89
C GLN A 581 -11.85 0.65 3.71
N THR A 582 -10.55 0.43 3.94
CA THR A 582 -9.61 0.02 2.90
C THR A 582 -8.57 -0.98 3.43
N TYR A 583 -7.84 -1.64 2.53
CA TYR A 583 -6.73 -2.55 2.89
C TYR A 583 -5.46 -1.81 3.33
N LYS A 584 -5.46 -0.48 3.31
CA LYS A 584 -4.32 0.33 3.72
C LYS A 584 -4.47 0.72 5.20
N LYS A 585 -3.34 1.06 5.83
CA LYS A 585 -3.27 1.45 7.25
C LYS A 585 -4.17 2.65 7.59
N ASP A 586 -4.28 3.63 6.69
CA ASP A 586 -5.16 4.80 6.78
C ASP A 586 -6.65 4.46 6.60
N GLY A 587 -6.98 3.30 6.03
CA GLY A 587 -8.34 2.81 5.89
C GLY A 587 -8.91 2.12 7.13
N THR A 588 -8.11 1.92 8.18
CA THR A 588 -8.59 1.39 9.45
C THR A 588 -8.83 2.55 10.41
N VAL A 589 -10.09 2.98 10.51
CA VAL A 589 -10.48 4.20 11.22
C VAL A 589 -11.20 3.81 12.50
N LEU A 590 -10.91 4.49 13.61
CA LEU A 590 -11.65 4.28 14.86
C LEU A 590 -13.13 4.62 14.63
N ALA A 591 -14.04 3.69 14.95
CA ALA A 591 -15.46 3.90 14.75
C ALA A 591 -15.93 5.08 15.62
N LYS A 592 -16.66 6.04 15.03
CA LYS A 592 -17.19 7.20 15.78
C LYS A 592 -18.18 6.77 16.85
N ASN A 593 -18.92 5.70 16.60
CA ASN A 593 -19.84 5.12 17.55
C ASN A 593 -19.27 3.83 18.13
N GLN A 594 -19.01 3.84 19.44
CA GLN A 594 -18.53 2.68 20.20
C GLN A 594 -19.66 1.97 20.97
N SER A 595 -20.90 2.47 20.90
CA SER A 595 -22.02 2.00 21.74
C SER A 595 -22.49 0.58 21.44
N THR A 596 -22.02 -0.02 20.35
CA THR A 596 -22.32 -1.41 19.98
C THR A 596 -21.49 -2.42 20.75
N LEU A 597 -20.42 -1.97 21.41
CA LEU A 597 -19.45 -2.78 22.12
C LEU A 597 -19.54 -2.53 23.63
N THR A 598 -19.94 -3.56 24.39
CA THR A 598 -19.90 -3.51 25.85
C THR A 598 -18.75 -4.38 26.36
N ILE A 599 -17.64 -3.77 26.76
CA ILE A 599 -16.47 -4.49 27.30
C ILE A 599 -16.76 -5.00 28.71
N LYS A 600 -16.42 -6.26 28.98
CA LYS A 600 -16.56 -6.90 30.30
C LYS A 600 -15.22 -7.13 30.98
N ALA A 601 -14.25 -7.63 30.23
CA ALA A 601 -12.90 -7.86 30.73
C ALA A 601 -11.88 -7.68 29.60
N ALA A 602 -10.64 -7.30 29.95
CA ALA A 602 -9.50 -7.31 29.04
C ALA A 602 -8.24 -7.53 29.86
N SER A 603 -7.31 -8.33 29.35
CA SER A 603 -6.07 -8.68 30.03
C SER A 603 -4.94 -8.92 29.03
N SER A 604 -3.74 -8.51 29.44
CA SER A 604 -2.48 -8.79 28.77
C SER A 604 -1.52 -9.32 29.83
N THR A 605 -1.33 -10.64 29.88
CA THR A 605 -0.51 -11.30 30.90
C THR A 605 0.47 -12.26 30.25
N ASN A 606 1.76 -12.15 30.60
CA ASN A 606 2.83 -13.01 30.08
C ASN A 606 2.86 -13.16 28.54
N GLY A 607 2.45 -12.12 27.80
CA GLY A 607 2.40 -12.13 26.33
C GLY A 607 1.13 -12.74 25.72
N ALA A 608 0.20 -13.27 26.52
CA ALA A 608 -1.14 -13.65 26.08
C ALA A 608 -2.08 -12.43 26.13
N LEU A 609 -2.93 -12.27 25.11
CA LEU A 609 -3.96 -11.23 25.07
C LEU A 609 -5.34 -11.89 25.13
N ALA A 610 -6.19 -11.43 26.05
CA ALA A 610 -7.56 -11.91 26.14
C ALA A 610 -8.51 -10.76 26.44
N PHE A 611 -9.68 -10.77 25.82
CA PHE A 611 -10.75 -9.83 26.15
C PHE A 611 -12.14 -10.43 25.97
N THR A 612 -13.06 -9.95 26.79
CA THR A 612 -14.46 -10.37 26.85
C THR A 612 -15.34 -9.17 26.57
N PHE A 613 -16.28 -9.32 25.63
CA PHE A 613 -17.21 -8.27 25.25
C PHE A 613 -18.60 -8.82 24.94
N MET A 614 -19.60 -7.97 25.10
CA MET A 614 -20.99 -8.26 24.78
C MET A 614 -21.47 -7.35 23.65
N ARG A 615 -22.27 -7.91 22.75
CA ARG A 615 -22.81 -7.24 21.56
C ARG A 615 -24.25 -7.67 21.32
N SER A 616 -25.08 -6.74 20.82
CA SER A 616 -26.44 -7.04 20.36
C SER A 616 -26.44 -7.94 19.12
N ASN A 617 -27.40 -8.86 19.02
CA ASN A 617 -27.55 -9.70 17.83
C ASN A 617 -28.11 -8.91 16.63
N LYS A 618 -28.80 -7.79 16.91
CA LYS A 618 -29.31 -6.87 15.88
C LYS A 618 -28.24 -5.88 15.44
N VAL A 619 -28.30 -5.48 14.17
CA VAL A 619 -27.46 -4.42 13.60
C VAL A 619 -27.78 -3.09 14.29
N MET A 620 -26.80 -2.49 14.97
CA MET A 620 -26.98 -1.22 15.70
C MET A 620 -26.37 -0.03 14.96
N ILE A 621 -25.29 -0.25 14.19
CA ILE A 621 -24.69 0.75 13.30
C ILE A 621 -24.59 0.21 11.87
N ALA A 622 -24.44 1.10 10.88
CA ALA A 622 -24.38 0.71 9.46
C ALA A 622 -23.23 -0.28 9.13
N SER A 623 -22.19 -0.33 9.97
CA SER A 623 -21.05 -1.22 9.83
C SER A 623 -21.16 -2.54 10.58
N ASP A 624 -22.26 -2.78 11.30
CA ASP A 624 -22.55 -4.03 12.00
C ASP A 624 -23.12 -5.12 11.08
N VAL A 625 -22.79 -6.37 11.38
CA VAL A 625 -23.44 -7.56 10.82
C VAL A 625 -24.27 -8.26 11.90
N ALA A 626 -25.50 -8.66 11.59
CA ALA A 626 -26.38 -9.36 12.52
C ALA A 626 -25.76 -10.70 12.96
N ILE A 627 -25.92 -11.04 14.22
CA ILE A 627 -25.58 -12.38 14.74
C ILE A 627 -26.84 -13.23 14.59
N MET A 628 -26.70 -14.38 13.93
CA MET A 628 -27.78 -15.33 13.73
C MET A 628 -27.60 -16.49 14.73
N PRO A 629 -28.40 -16.56 15.82
CA PRO A 629 -28.34 -17.68 16.75
C PRO A 629 -28.67 -19.00 16.04
N ASP A 630 -28.03 -20.09 16.47
CA ASP A 630 -28.22 -21.44 15.95
C ASP A 630 -27.95 -21.60 14.44
N ALA A 631 -27.25 -20.63 13.83
CA ALA A 631 -26.83 -20.64 12.43
C ALA A 631 -25.33 -20.31 12.30
N TYR A 632 -24.77 -20.51 11.11
CA TYR A 632 -23.37 -20.17 10.83
C TYR A 632 -23.17 -18.66 10.77
N ASN A 633 -22.24 -18.16 11.60
CA ASN A 633 -21.78 -16.78 11.58
C ASN A 633 -20.31 -16.76 11.14
N THR A 634 -19.96 -15.92 10.16
CA THR A 634 -18.58 -15.77 9.71
C THR A 634 -17.81 -14.85 10.67
N ILE A 635 -16.76 -15.39 11.29
CA ILE A 635 -15.87 -14.67 12.20
C ILE A 635 -14.52 -14.50 11.52
N ASN A 636 -14.13 -13.25 11.26
CA ASN A 636 -12.77 -12.94 10.82
C ASN A 636 -11.92 -12.55 12.01
N TRP A 637 -10.65 -12.95 11.99
CA TRP A 637 -9.70 -12.64 13.05
C TRP A 637 -8.35 -12.24 12.46
N ALA A 638 -7.59 -11.44 13.20
CA ALA A 638 -6.23 -11.04 12.85
C ALA A 638 -5.39 -10.73 14.10
N TYR A 639 -4.07 -10.84 14.01
CA TYR A 639 -3.15 -10.41 15.06
C TYR A 639 -1.80 -9.96 14.47
N GLY A 640 -1.00 -9.23 15.23
CA GLY A 640 0.36 -8.85 14.85
C GLY A 640 1.29 -8.62 16.05
N SER A 641 2.57 -8.93 15.89
CA SER A 641 3.61 -8.68 16.90
C SER A 641 4.18 -7.25 16.83
N SER A 642 4.00 -6.59 15.68
CA SER A 642 4.40 -5.19 15.47
C SER A 642 3.39 -4.21 16.06
N LYS A 643 3.88 -3.10 16.64
CA LYS A 643 3.07 -2.05 17.26
C LYS A 643 1.91 -1.57 16.36
N TRP A 644 0.69 -1.60 16.89
CA TRP A 644 -0.49 -1.11 16.19
C TRP A 644 -0.40 0.42 15.90
N PRO A 645 -0.85 0.91 14.73
CA PRO A 645 -1.38 0.14 13.61
C PRO A 645 -0.27 -0.46 12.75
N SER A 646 -0.38 -1.76 12.47
CA SER A 646 0.53 -2.49 11.59
C SER A 646 -0.26 -3.40 10.65
N MET A 647 0.42 -3.95 9.64
CA MET A 647 -0.13 -5.11 8.93
C MET A 647 -0.21 -6.28 9.92
N HIS A 648 -1.27 -7.08 9.84
CA HIS A 648 -1.38 -8.30 10.62
C HIS A 648 -0.32 -9.32 10.16
N GLU A 649 0.18 -10.14 11.09
CA GLU A 649 1.07 -11.26 10.79
C GLU A 649 0.28 -12.55 10.56
N GLY A 650 -0.76 -12.77 11.37
CA GLY A 650 -1.71 -13.85 11.19
C GLY A 650 -3.12 -13.30 11.03
N ARG A 651 -3.91 -13.99 10.19
CA ARG A 651 -5.34 -13.74 10.04
C ARG A 651 -6.07 -15.01 9.62
N GLY A 652 -7.38 -15.01 9.78
CA GLY A 652 -8.22 -16.06 9.28
C GLY A 652 -9.70 -15.69 9.32
N SER A 653 -10.50 -16.61 8.84
CA SER A 653 -11.95 -16.59 8.88
C SER A 653 -12.43 -18.00 9.22
N ALA A 654 -13.42 -18.11 10.10
CA ALA A 654 -14.06 -19.36 10.45
C ALA A 654 -15.57 -19.16 10.55
N ASN A 655 -16.34 -20.19 10.19
CA ASN A 655 -17.78 -20.20 10.42
C ASN A 655 -18.06 -20.81 11.79
N VAL A 656 -18.74 -20.06 12.64
CA VAL A 656 -19.02 -20.41 14.03
C VAL A 656 -20.53 -20.42 14.25
N VAL A 657 -21.05 -21.53 14.76
CA VAL A 657 -22.45 -21.64 15.19
C VAL A 657 -22.55 -21.23 16.65
N ILE A 658 -23.28 -20.15 16.92
CA ILE A 658 -23.48 -19.60 18.27
C ILE A 658 -24.83 -20.14 18.78
N LYS A 659 -24.81 -21.08 19.72
CA LYS A 659 -26.03 -21.75 20.20
C LYS A 659 -26.79 -20.92 21.22
N THR A 660 -28.11 -20.88 21.09
CA THR A 660 -29.00 -20.18 22.03
C THR A 660 -29.07 -20.90 23.36
N PHE A 661 -28.86 -20.17 24.46
CA PHE A 661 -29.04 -20.68 25.81
C PHE A 661 -30.53 -20.76 26.16
N SER A 662 -31.04 -21.95 26.48
CA SER A 662 -32.38 -22.15 27.03
C SER A 662 -32.27 -22.72 28.46
N ALA A 663 -32.86 -22.03 29.44
CA ALA A 663 -32.81 -22.41 30.86
C ALA A 663 -33.54 -23.74 31.22
N SER A 664 -34.04 -24.48 30.23
CA SER A 664 -34.98 -25.60 30.41
C SER A 664 -34.38 -27.01 30.29
N THR A 665 -33.06 -27.18 30.22
CA THR A 665 -32.44 -28.52 30.18
C THR A 665 -31.62 -28.79 31.45
N ASN A 666 -32.18 -29.65 32.30
CA ASN A 666 -31.47 -30.28 33.41
C ASN A 666 -30.25 -31.05 32.88
N GLY A 667 -29.04 -30.58 33.22
CA GLY A 667 -27.87 -31.45 33.39
C GLY A 667 -26.95 -31.72 32.18
N SER A 668 -27.15 -31.13 31.01
CA SER A 668 -26.17 -31.24 29.90
C SER A 668 -25.56 -29.87 29.55
N LEU A 669 -24.22 -29.79 29.58
CA LEU A 669 -23.50 -28.58 29.16
C LEU A 669 -23.93 -28.17 27.74
N PRO A 670 -24.12 -26.87 27.46
CA PRO A 670 -24.40 -26.41 26.10
C PRO A 670 -23.29 -26.88 25.16
N ASN A 671 -23.65 -27.75 24.21
CA ASN A 671 -22.74 -28.29 23.20
C ASN A 671 -21.94 -27.17 22.53
N LEU A 672 -20.60 -27.33 22.51
CA LEU A 672 -19.58 -26.45 21.92
C LEU A 672 -20.00 -25.80 20.58
N PRO A 673 -19.49 -24.60 20.25
CA PRO A 673 -19.57 -24.10 18.88
C PRO A 673 -18.92 -25.12 17.95
N ASN A 674 -19.67 -25.63 16.97
CA ASN A 674 -19.11 -26.46 15.92
C ASN A 674 -18.33 -25.53 14.99
N VAL A 675 -17.02 -25.43 15.19
CA VAL A 675 -16.14 -24.62 14.33
C VAL A 675 -15.74 -25.49 13.15
N ASP A 676 -16.26 -25.18 11.97
CA ASP A 676 -15.81 -25.81 10.73
C ASP A 676 -14.41 -25.26 10.38
N ASN A 677 -13.39 -25.97 10.88
CA ASN A 677 -11.97 -25.66 10.71
C ASN A 677 -11.41 -26.22 9.39
N SER A 678 -12.14 -26.12 8.28
CA SER A 678 -11.59 -26.48 6.99
C SER A 678 -10.64 -25.38 6.49
N ASP A 679 -9.34 -25.65 6.53
CA ASP A 679 -8.27 -24.82 5.93
C ASP A 679 -8.51 -24.60 4.40
N ASP A 680 -9.28 -25.49 3.78
CA ASP A 680 -9.78 -25.38 2.41
C ASP A 680 -10.77 -24.22 2.20
N SER A 681 -11.40 -23.69 3.25
CA SER A 681 -12.44 -22.66 3.14
C SER A 681 -11.91 -21.26 2.80
N GLN A 682 -10.60 -21.00 2.96
CA GLN A 682 -10.00 -19.67 2.75
C GLN A 682 -9.26 -19.51 1.41
N ARG A 683 -8.85 -20.61 0.78
CA ARG A 683 -8.17 -20.59 -0.53
C ARG A 683 -9.21 -20.61 -1.64
N ILE A 684 -9.21 -19.57 -2.48
CA ILE A 684 -10.08 -19.56 -3.67
C ILE A 684 -9.38 -20.34 -4.78
N ILE A 685 -9.92 -21.51 -5.12
CA ILE A 685 -9.46 -22.29 -6.27
C ILE A 685 -9.91 -21.59 -7.56
N THR A 686 -8.94 -21.21 -8.38
CA THR A 686 -9.15 -20.69 -9.73
C THR A 686 -9.12 -21.82 -10.75
N TYR A 687 -9.58 -21.56 -11.97
CA TYR A 687 -9.51 -22.55 -13.07
C TYR A 687 -8.40 -22.23 -14.09
N THR A 688 -7.38 -21.47 -13.69
CA THR A 688 -6.35 -20.98 -14.61
C THR A 688 -5.61 -22.13 -15.29
N GLU A 689 -5.20 -23.12 -14.49
CA GLU A 689 -4.52 -24.31 -14.94
C GLU A 689 -5.41 -25.19 -15.84
N VAL A 690 -6.69 -25.33 -15.51
CA VAL A 690 -7.66 -26.12 -16.30
C VAL A 690 -7.93 -25.45 -17.65
N ILE A 691 -8.20 -24.14 -17.67
CA ILE A 691 -8.45 -23.38 -18.90
C ILE A 691 -7.21 -23.43 -19.80
N THR A 692 -6.02 -23.26 -19.23
CA THR A 692 -4.76 -23.32 -19.98
C THR A 692 -4.51 -24.72 -20.55
N ALA A 693 -4.75 -25.77 -19.77
CA ALA A 693 -4.62 -27.16 -20.21
C ALA A 693 -5.61 -27.49 -21.33
N ALA A 694 -6.88 -27.07 -21.20
CA ALA A 694 -7.90 -27.27 -22.23
C ALA A 694 -7.53 -26.54 -23.53
N ALA A 695 -7.07 -25.29 -23.45
CA ALA A 695 -6.61 -24.54 -24.62
C ALA A 695 -5.40 -25.20 -25.29
N PHE A 696 -4.43 -25.70 -24.50
CA PHE A 696 -3.26 -26.40 -25.03
C PHE A 696 -3.64 -27.75 -25.67
N LEU A 697 -4.56 -28.50 -25.07
CA LEU A 697 -5.07 -29.75 -25.62
C LEU A 697 -5.83 -29.51 -26.93
N LEU A 698 -6.64 -28.45 -27.01
CA LEU A 698 -7.30 -28.04 -28.25
C LEU A 698 -6.27 -27.69 -29.34
N ILE A 699 -5.20 -26.97 -28.99
CA ILE A 699 -4.08 -26.66 -29.90
C ILE A 699 -3.43 -27.95 -30.42
N ILE A 700 -3.18 -28.94 -29.56
CA ILE A 700 -2.62 -30.24 -29.96
C ILE A 700 -3.57 -31.00 -30.88
N ILE A 701 -4.86 -31.09 -30.56
CA ILE A 701 -5.85 -31.80 -31.38
C ILE A 701 -5.95 -31.18 -32.77
N LEU A 702 -6.07 -29.85 -32.84
CA LEU A 702 -6.09 -29.15 -34.12
C LEU A 702 -4.79 -29.33 -34.89
N GLY A 703 -3.64 -29.31 -34.21
CA GLY A 703 -2.35 -29.61 -34.81
C GLY A 703 -2.33 -31.01 -35.43
N LEU A 704 -2.78 -32.04 -34.70
CA LEU A 704 -2.82 -33.42 -35.17
C LEU A 704 -3.74 -33.58 -36.38
N ILE A 705 -4.92 -32.95 -36.36
CA ILE A 705 -5.85 -32.94 -37.50
C ILE A 705 -5.18 -32.30 -38.72
N VAL A 706 -4.62 -31.10 -38.56
CA VAL A 706 -3.98 -30.37 -39.67
C VAL A 706 -2.74 -31.10 -40.21
N THR A 707 -2.03 -31.85 -39.36
CA THR A 707 -0.81 -32.58 -39.73
C THR A 707 -1.10 -33.91 -40.42
N HIS A 708 -2.11 -34.67 -39.97
CA HIS A 708 -2.34 -36.06 -40.41
C HIS A 708 -3.64 -36.26 -41.21
N VAL A 709 -4.61 -35.36 -41.12
CA VAL A 709 -5.93 -35.52 -41.73
C VAL A 709 -6.11 -34.49 -42.85
N GLY A 710 -5.83 -34.87 -44.09
CA GLY A 710 -6.01 -34.02 -45.28
C GLY A 710 -4.82 -33.11 -45.62
N GLN A 711 -4.85 -32.49 -46.80
CA GLN A 711 -3.79 -31.60 -47.30
C GLN A 711 -4.17 -30.12 -47.12
N TRP A 712 -4.03 -29.61 -45.89
CA TRP A 712 -4.33 -28.21 -45.55
C TRP A 712 -3.22 -27.24 -45.97
N HIS A 713 -2.91 -27.18 -47.27
CA HIS A 713 -1.78 -26.40 -47.80
C HIS A 713 -1.83 -24.92 -47.40
N ILE A 714 -3.03 -24.32 -47.38
CA ILE A 714 -3.22 -22.91 -47.01
C ILE A 714 -2.85 -22.67 -45.53
N LEU A 715 -3.27 -23.55 -44.63
CA LEU A 715 -3.00 -23.40 -43.19
C LEU A 715 -1.51 -23.55 -42.87
N ASN A 716 -0.83 -24.48 -43.55
CA ASN A 716 0.55 -24.85 -43.23
C ASN A 716 1.60 -23.97 -43.92
N HIS A 717 1.31 -23.46 -45.12
CA HIS A 717 2.32 -22.78 -45.94
C HIS A 717 2.06 -21.30 -46.17
N SER A 718 0.80 -20.84 -46.15
CA SER A 718 0.48 -19.43 -46.38
C SER A 718 0.85 -18.56 -45.18
N THR A 719 1.57 -17.47 -45.43
CA THR A 719 1.88 -16.43 -44.45
C THR A 719 0.69 -15.48 -44.28
N VAL A 720 0.59 -14.85 -43.12
CA VAL A 720 -0.51 -13.93 -42.79
C VAL A 720 -0.43 -12.63 -43.59
N CYS A 721 0.79 -12.12 -43.78
CA CYS A 721 1.02 -10.91 -44.55
C CYS A 721 2.39 -10.95 -45.24
N LEU A 722 2.56 -10.05 -46.21
CA LEU A 722 3.82 -9.86 -46.93
C LEU A 722 4.92 -9.30 -46.01
N PRO A 723 6.19 -9.68 -46.21
CA PRO A 723 7.32 -9.11 -45.49
C PRO A 723 7.46 -7.61 -45.77
N PRO A 724 8.01 -6.84 -44.81
CA PRO A 724 8.22 -5.41 -44.97
C PRO A 724 9.25 -5.10 -46.09
N LYS A 725 8.79 -4.48 -47.18
CA LYS A 725 9.65 -4.04 -48.30
C LYS A 725 10.68 -2.97 -47.92
N LYS A 726 10.40 -2.15 -46.90
CA LYS A 726 11.28 -1.07 -46.41
C LYS A 726 11.47 -1.18 -44.90
N ASN A 727 12.60 -0.66 -44.41
CA ASN A 727 12.93 -0.64 -42.98
C ASN A 727 12.23 0.56 -42.29
N SER A 728 10.93 0.41 -42.00
CA SER A 728 10.14 1.39 -41.23
C SER A 728 10.18 1.08 -39.72
N TRP A 729 9.71 2.00 -38.87
CA TRP A 729 9.65 1.81 -37.41
C TRP A 729 8.79 0.61 -36.99
N TYR A 730 7.74 0.27 -37.75
CA TYR A 730 6.88 -0.90 -37.52
C TYR A 730 7.34 -2.16 -38.27
N SER A 731 8.45 -2.11 -39.01
CA SER A 731 8.93 -3.24 -39.83
C SER A 731 9.21 -4.50 -38.98
N GLY A 732 9.62 -4.36 -37.73
CA GLY A 732 9.80 -5.51 -36.82
C GLY A 732 8.47 -6.22 -36.47
N ILE A 733 7.38 -5.46 -36.35
CA ILE A 733 6.04 -6.00 -36.11
C ILE A 733 5.54 -6.68 -37.37
N GLN A 734 5.65 -6.01 -38.52
CA GLN A 734 5.26 -6.59 -39.80
C GLN A 734 6.07 -7.86 -40.12
N GLN A 735 7.36 -7.88 -39.84
CA GLN A 735 8.19 -9.08 -40.00
C GLN A 735 7.70 -10.21 -39.08
N SER A 736 7.38 -9.89 -37.82
CA SER A 736 6.86 -10.89 -36.87
C SER A 736 5.53 -11.49 -37.33
N LEU A 737 4.66 -10.69 -37.96
CA LEU A 737 3.42 -11.14 -38.57
C LEU A 737 3.65 -11.95 -39.86
N ALA A 738 4.59 -11.52 -40.71
CA ALA A 738 4.97 -12.24 -41.93
C ALA A 738 5.59 -13.61 -41.63
N ASP A 739 6.25 -13.75 -40.48
CA ASP A 739 6.82 -15.02 -40.02
C ASP A 739 5.76 -15.99 -39.43
N ILE A 740 4.50 -15.56 -39.27
CA ILE A 740 3.39 -16.38 -38.80
C ILE A 740 2.65 -16.99 -40.00
N LYS A 741 2.41 -18.29 -39.92
CA LYS A 741 1.56 -19.04 -40.86
C LYS A 741 0.09 -18.96 -40.45
N LEU A 742 -0.82 -19.14 -41.40
CA LEU A 742 -2.25 -19.02 -41.12
C LEU A 742 -2.73 -20.00 -40.02
N GLY A 743 -2.22 -21.24 -39.99
CA GLY A 743 -2.49 -22.20 -38.91
C GLY A 743 -1.92 -21.77 -37.55
N GLU A 744 -0.75 -21.13 -37.53
CA GLU A 744 -0.17 -20.56 -36.30
C GLU A 744 -0.98 -19.34 -35.80
N CYS A 745 -1.65 -18.62 -36.70
CA CYS A 745 -2.60 -17.58 -36.35
C CYS A 745 -3.82 -18.13 -35.58
N ILE A 746 -4.31 -19.32 -35.95
CA ILE A 746 -5.38 -19.99 -35.19
C ILE A 746 -4.91 -20.31 -33.77
N VAL A 747 -3.68 -20.83 -33.62
CA VAL A 747 -3.06 -21.07 -32.30
C VAL A 747 -2.97 -19.78 -31.49
N PHE A 748 -2.58 -18.68 -32.12
CA PHE A 748 -2.54 -17.37 -31.47
C PHE A 748 -3.93 -16.87 -31.03
N ILE A 749 -4.97 -17.07 -31.85
CA ILE A 749 -6.35 -16.73 -31.49
C ILE A 749 -6.81 -17.57 -30.29
N ILE A 750 -6.56 -18.87 -30.28
CA ILE A 750 -6.91 -19.75 -29.14
C ILE A 750 -6.18 -19.29 -27.87
N TYR A 751 -4.91 -18.92 -27.97
CA TYR A 751 -4.16 -18.34 -26.86
C TYR A 751 -4.79 -17.03 -26.35
N LEU A 752 -5.18 -16.11 -27.22
CA LEU A 752 -5.87 -14.87 -26.81
C LEU A 752 -7.23 -15.17 -26.15
N ILE A 753 -8.00 -16.11 -26.68
CA ILE A 753 -9.26 -16.57 -26.08
C ILE A 753 -9.00 -17.13 -24.68
N ALA A 754 -7.93 -17.93 -24.50
CA ALA A 754 -7.54 -18.46 -23.20
C ALA A 754 -7.18 -17.35 -22.20
N LEU A 755 -6.43 -16.32 -22.62
CA LEU A 755 -6.15 -15.15 -21.76
C LEU A 755 -7.43 -14.41 -21.36
N CYS A 756 -8.36 -14.21 -22.29
CA CYS A 756 -9.65 -13.59 -22.00
C CYS A 756 -10.49 -14.46 -21.05
N ALA A 757 -10.55 -15.77 -21.30
CA ALA A 757 -11.28 -16.73 -20.46
C ALA A 757 -10.71 -16.80 -19.04
N VAL A 758 -9.38 -16.81 -18.87
CA VAL A 758 -8.72 -16.73 -17.56
C VAL A 758 -9.02 -15.39 -16.90
N SER A 759 -8.90 -14.27 -17.62
CA SER A 759 -9.21 -12.94 -17.07
C SER A 759 -10.65 -12.86 -16.54
N PHE A 760 -11.60 -13.34 -17.35
CA PHE A 760 -13.01 -13.37 -17.00
C PHE A 760 -13.28 -14.35 -15.84
N SER A 761 -12.69 -15.55 -15.87
CA SER A 761 -12.83 -16.56 -14.80
C SER A 761 -12.30 -16.05 -13.46
N VAL A 762 -11.12 -15.42 -13.46
CA VAL A 762 -10.54 -14.79 -12.27
C VAL A 762 -11.43 -13.63 -11.81
N HIS A 763 -11.90 -12.78 -12.72
CA HIS A 763 -12.82 -11.70 -12.35
C HIS A 763 -14.12 -12.23 -11.70
N LEU A 764 -14.70 -13.31 -12.23
CA LEU A 764 -15.89 -13.94 -11.64
C LEU A 764 -15.60 -14.57 -10.27
N LYS A 765 -14.50 -15.31 -10.13
CA LYS A 765 -14.09 -15.92 -8.84
C LYS A 765 -13.79 -14.88 -7.77
N PHE A 766 -13.35 -13.69 -8.17
CA PHE A 766 -13.09 -12.56 -7.29
C PHE A 766 -14.04 -11.38 -7.59
N SER A 767 -15.32 -11.66 -7.88
CA SER A 767 -16.31 -10.65 -8.30
C SER A 767 -16.49 -9.50 -7.32
N THR A 768 -16.29 -9.79 -6.03
CA THR A 768 -16.38 -8.84 -4.92
C THR A 768 -15.05 -8.13 -4.63
N ALA A 769 -14.02 -8.28 -5.47
CA ALA A 769 -12.74 -7.58 -5.31
C ALA A 769 -12.81 -6.17 -5.89
N LEU A 770 -12.21 -5.20 -5.20
CA LEU A 770 -12.07 -3.83 -5.73
C LEU A 770 -11.34 -3.86 -7.09
N PRO A 771 -11.63 -2.92 -8.02
CA PRO A 771 -11.09 -2.95 -9.38
C PRO A 771 -9.57 -3.17 -9.43
N LEU A 772 -8.81 -2.41 -8.63
CA LEU A 772 -7.36 -2.53 -8.56
C LEU A 772 -6.87 -3.89 -8.03
N GLN A 773 -7.58 -4.49 -7.07
CA GLN A 773 -7.27 -5.84 -6.59
C GLN A 773 -7.56 -6.90 -7.67
N SER A 774 -8.64 -6.72 -8.43
CA SER A 774 -8.96 -7.57 -9.57
C SER A 774 -7.83 -7.54 -10.59
N PHE A 775 -7.30 -6.36 -10.94
CA PHE A 775 -6.16 -6.23 -11.86
C PHE A 775 -4.87 -6.89 -11.34
N VAL A 776 -4.58 -6.80 -10.04
CA VAL A 776 -3.44 -7.53 -9.42
C VAL A 776 -3.59 -9.04 -9.62
N LEU A 777 -4.78 -9.58 -9.36
CA LEU A 777 -5.06 -11.01 -9.49
C LEU A 777 -5.03 -11.45 -10.95
N VAL A 778 -5.66 -10.70 -11.86
CA VAL A 778 -5.68 -11.01 -13.29
C VAL A 778 -4.27 -10.98 -13.87
N SER A 779 -3.49 -9.92 -13.64
CA SER A 779 -2.11 -9.83 -14.15
C SER A 779 -1.22 -10.99 -13.67
N GLY A 780 -1.34 -11.41 -12.40
CA GLY A 780 -0.62 -12.56 -11.86
C GLY A 780 -1.00 -13.88 -12.54
N HIS A 781 -2.31 -14.12 -12.75
CA HIS A 781 -2.78 -15.34 -13.42
C HIS A 781 -2.47 -15.35 -14.91
N LEU A 782 -2.52 -14.21 -15.62
CA LEU A 782 -2.05 -14.13 -17.00
C LEU A 782 -0.53 -14.38 -17.08
N GLY A 783 0.24 -13.91 -16.09
CA GLY A 783 1.64 -14.29 -15.93
C GLY A 783 1.79 -15.80 -15.78
N LEU A 784 0.98 -16.46 -14.96
CA LEU A 784 0.98 -17.91 -14.78
C LEU A 784 0.69 -18.67 -16.08
N VAL A 785 -0.31 -18.26 -16.87
CA VAL A 785 -0.59 -18.86 -18.20
C VAL A 785 0.67 -18.84 -19.08
N ASN A 786 1.36 -17.70 -19.13
CA ASN A 786 2.57 -17.57 -19.94
C ASN A 786 3.72 -18.42 -19.38
N LEU A 787 3.87 -18.50 -18.05
CA LEU A 787 4.89 -19.34 -17.41
C LEU A 787 4.65 -20.84 -17.64
N MET A 788 3.40 -21.29 -17.67
CA MET A 788 3.07 -22.67 -18.00
C MET A 788 3.48 -23.01 -19.44
N LEU A 789 3.18 -22.11 -20.37
CA LEU A 789 3.39 -22.35 -21.80
C LEU A 789 4.85 -22.09 -22.24
N ILE A 790 5.63 -21.26 -21.54
CA ILE A 790 6.98 -20.85 -21.98
C ILE A 790 7.98 -22.02 -22.03
N LEU A 791 7.84 -23.01 -21.13
CA LEU A 791 8.75 -24.15 -21.03
C LEU A 791 8.48 -25.21 -22.11
N LEU A 792 7.23 -25.34 -22.57
CA LEU A 792 6.84 -26.40 -23.49
C LEU A 792 7.63 -26.31 -24.81
N PRO A 793 7.68 -25.18 -25.54
CA PRO A 793 8.49 -25.01 -26.76
C PRO A 793 9.99 -25.37 -26.64
N VAL A 794 10.54 -25.42 -25.43
CA VAL A 794 11.96 -25.71 -25.19
C VAL A 794 12.25 -27.21 -25.32
N ALA A 795 11.23 -28.07 -25.13
CA ALA A 795 11.36 -29.51 -25.29
C ALA A 795 11.86 -29.84 -26.71
N ARG A 796 12.97 -30.57 -26.81
CA ARG A 796 13.70 -30.85 -28.06
C ARG A 796 13.35 -32.25 -28.52
N GLY A 797 12.67 -32.40 -29.64
CA GLY A 797 12.31 -33.72 -30.12
C GLY A 797 11.43 -33.70 -31.37
N ARG A 798 11.18 -34.89 -31.91
CA ARG A 798 10.27 -35.11 -33.04
C ARG A 798 8.79 -34.97 -32.67
N HIS A 799 8.46 -34.84 -31.38
CA HIS A 799 7.08 -34.68 -30.92
C HIS A 799 6.40 -33.43 -31.52
N TRP A 800 7.15 -32.35 -31.74
CA TRP A 800 6.62 -31.18 -32.44
C TRP A 800 6.30 -31.43 -33.90
N GLU A 801 7.14 -32.22 -34.59
CA GLU A 801 6.88 -32.65 -35.96
C GLU A 801 5.68 -33.59 -36.03
N LEU A 802 5.47 -34.41 -35.00
CA LEU A 802 4.31 -35.28 -34.87
C LEU A 802 3.02 -34.49 -34.64
N PHE A 803 3.03 -33.50 -33.73
CA PHE A 803 1.84 -32.76 -33.35
C PHE A 803 1.48 -31.65 -34.32
N PHE A 804 2.46 -30.96 -34.93
CA PHE A 804 2.21 -29.77 -35.73
C PHE A 804 2.85 -29.81 -37.12
N GLY A 805 3.54 -30.90 -37.48
CA GLY A 805 4.23 -31.02 -38.77
C GLY A 805 5.47 -30.12 -38.92
N ILE A 806 5.79 -29.29 -37.92
CA ILE A 806 6.87 -28.31 -37.93
C ILE A 806 8.02 -28.72 -37.01
N SER A 807 9.23 -28.27 -37.34
CA SER A 807 10.44 -28.54 -36.57
C SER A 807 10.52 -27.70 -35.30
N HIS A 808 11.26 -28.22 -34.30
CA HIS A 808 11.48 -27.58 -33.00
C HIS A 808 11.97 -26.11 -33.11
N GLU A 809 12.91 -25.84 -34.01
CA GLU A 809 13.46 -24.50 -34.24
C GLU A 809 12.40 -23.47 -34.66
N ARG A 810 11.32 -23.92 -35.33
CA ARG A 810 10.22 -23.04 -35.73
C ARG A 810 9.35 -22.65 -34.54
N ILE A 811 9.20 -23.55 -33.56
CA ILE A 811 8.39 -23.36 -32.36
C ILE A 811 9.08 -22.45 -31.34
N LEU A 812 10.41 -22.35 -31.36
CA LEU A 812 11.18 -21.46 -30.49
C LEU A 812 10.80 -19.98 -30.56
N LYS A 813 10.13 -19.54 -31.63
CA LYS A 813 9.58 -18.18 -31.70
C LYS A 813 8.49 -17.95 -30.64
N PHE A 814 7.70 -18.97 -30.30
CA PHE A 814 6.68 -18.89 -29.26
C PHE A 814 7.30 -18.79 -27.87
N HIS A 815 8.38 -19.52 -27.57
CA HIS A 815 9.14 -19.34 -26.32
C HIS A 815 9.57 -17.88 -26.13
N ARG A 816 10.12 -17.26 -27.18
CA ARG A 816 10.57 -15.86 -27.14
C ARG A 816 9.39 -14.89 -26.94
N ALA A 817 8.26 -15.13 -27.61
CA ALA A 817 7.06 -14.29 -27.47
C ALA A 817 6.46 -14.41 -26.05
N LEU A 818 6.22 -15.63 -25.59
CA LEU A 818 5.69 -15.93 -24.25
C LEU A 818 6.57 -15.36 -23.14
N GLY A 819 7.91 -15.46 -23.28
CA GLY A 819 8.84 -14.88 -22.31
C GLY A 819 8.77 -13.36 -22.20
N ARG A 820 8.60 -12.65 -23.33
CA ARG A 820 8.44 -11.18 -23.32
C ARG A 820 7.12 -10.77 -22.66
N VAL A 821 6.02 -11.46 -23.00
CA VAL A 821 4.70 -11.21 -22.42
C VAL A 821 4.69 -11.55 -20.93
N PHE A 822 5.32 -12.66 -20.53
CA PHE A 822 5.49 -13.05 -19.13
C PHE A 822 6.18 -11.95 -18.32
N ILE A 823 7.37 -11.50 -18.75
CA ILE A 823 8.14 -10.45 -18.06
C ILE A 823 7.30 -9.17 -17.92
N LEU A 824 6.60 -8.76 -18.98
CA LEU A 824 5.71 -7.60 -18.95
C LEU A 824 4.61 -7.77 -17.90
N LEU A 825 3.89 -8.89 -17.91
CA LEU A 825 2.77 -9.16 -17.00
C LEU A 825 3.22 -9.26 -15.54
N VAL A 826 4.35 -9.92 -15.24
CA VAL A 826 4.86 -9.99 -13.87
C VAL A 826 5.42 -8.66 -13.38
N THR A 827 5.94 -7.81 -14.28
CA THR A 827 6.33 -6.43 -13.94
C THR A 827 5.09 -5.61 -13.57
N ILE A 828 4.01 -5.69 -14.36
CA ILE A 828 2.74 -5.05 -14.05
C ILE A 828 2.19 -5.58 -12.72
N HIS A 829 2.21 -6.90 -12.50
CA HIS A 829 1.78 -7.51 -11.25
C HIS A 829 2.54 -6.96 -10.04
N LEU A 830 3.88 -6.87 -10.12
CA LEU A 830 4.71 -6.31 -9.06
C LEU A 830 4.40 -4.84 -8.78
N VAL A 831 4.31 -4.01 -9.83
CA VAL A 831 4.01 -2.57 -9.69
C VAL A 831 2.63 -2.35 -9.05
N LEU A 832 1.61 -3.10 -9.46
CA LEU A 832 0.28 -3.01 -8.89
C LEU A 832 0.25 -3.48 -7.42
N CYS A 833 1.00 -4.53 -7.07
CA CYS A 833 1.17 -4.99 -5.70
C CYS A 833 1.81 -3.91 -4.81
N LEU A 834 2.89 -3.27 -5.27
CA LEU A 834 3.56 -2.19 -4.55
C LEU A 834 2.66 -0.95 -4.39
N TYR A 835 1.95 -0.56 -5.45
CA TYR A 835 1.03 0.58 -5.43
C TYR A 835 -0.12 0.40 -4.41
N LYS A 836 -0.55 -0.84 -4.15
CA LYS A 836 -1.52 -1.15 -3.08
C LYS A 836 -0.93 -1.15 -1.67
N GLY A 837 0.37 -0.92 -1.50
CA GLY A 837 1.06 -0.97 -0.22
C GLY A 837 1.55 -2.37 0.18
N GLY A 838 1.67 -3.30 -0.77
CA GLY A 838 2.26 -4.62 -0.52
C GLY A 838 3.76 -4.54 -0.24
N SER A 839 4.27 -5.42 0.63
CA SER A 839 5.70 -5.53 0.91
C SER A 839 6.31 -6.70 0.16
N VAL A 840 7.40 -6.45 -0.59
CA VAL A 840 8.18 -7.49 -1.28
C VAL A 840 9.01 -8.34 -0.33
N LEU A 841 9.23 -7.89 0.91
CA LEU A 841 10.04 -8.60 1.91
C LEU A 841 9.22 -9.53 2.81
N TYR A 842 7.89 -9.57 2.63
CA TYR A 842 7.02 -10.41 3.44
C TYR A 842 7.25 -11.90 3.12
N ASN A 843 7.56 -12.71 4.15
CA ASN A 843 8.03 -14.09 4.01
C ASN A 843 7.01 -15.15 4.48
N LYS A 844 5.76 -14.76 4.73
CA LYS A 844 4.67 -15.68 5.10
C LYS A 844 3.57 -15.70 4.02
N PRO A 845 2.77 -16.77 3.94
CA PRO A 845 1.61 -16.81 3.05
C PRO A 845 0.60 -15.70 3.39
N TYR A 846 0.09 -15.01 2.37
CA TYR A 846 -0.98 -14.03 2.51
C TYR A 846 -1.90 -14.06 1.28
N GLY A 847 -3.09 -13.51 1.44
CA GLY A 847 -4.11 -13.44 0.39
C GLY A 847 -4.94 -14.71 0.26
N THR A 848 -6.04 -14.63 -0.48
CA THR A 848 -6.90 -15.77 -0.86
C THR A 848 -6.21 -16.77 -1.80
N GLN A 849 -4.99 -16.43 -2.25
CA GLN A 849 -4.12 -17.28 -3.06
C GLN A 849 -2.95 -17.85 -2.25
N GLN A 850 -2.84 -17.53 -0.95
CA GLN A 850 -1.73 -17.95 -0.08
C GLN A 850 -0.35 -17.65 -0.70
N ALA A 851 -0.20 -16.48 -1.33
CA ALA A 851 1.03 -16.08 -1.99
C ALA A 851 2.09 -15.65 -0.96
N VAL A 852 3.38 -15.81 -1.25
CA VAL A 852 4.51 -15.36 -0.42
C VAL A 852 5.33 -14.34 -1.20
N PRO A 853 5.23 -13.02 -0.91
CA PRO A 853 5.84 -11.95 -1.72
C PRO A 853 7.34 -12.07 -1.90
N LEU A 854 8.06 -12.46 -0.85
CA LEU A 854 9.51 -12.60 -0.89
C LEU A 854 9.95 -13.56 -2.00
N TYR A 855 9.31 -14.73 -2.10
CA TYR A 855 9.62 -15.70 -3.16
C TYR A 855 9.22 -15.18 -4.54
N GLY A 856 8.09 -14.49 -4.66
CA GLY A 856 7.68 -13.84 -5.92
C GLY A 856 8.65 -12.77 -6.38
N PHE A 857 9.21 -11.99 -5.45
CA PHE A 857 10.19 -10.94 -5.75
C PHE A 857 11.55 -11.51 -6.16
N ILE A 858 12.04 -12.56 -5.50
CA ILE A 858 13.26 -13.27 -5.92
C ILE A 858 13.07 -13.88 -7.31
N ALA A 859 11.92 -14.50 -7.57
CA ALA A 859 11.58 -15.02 -8.89
C ALA A 859 11.55 -13.91 -9.95
N PHE A 860 10.95 -12.76 -9.64
CA PHE A 860 10.94 -11.59 -10.51
C PHE A 860 12.35 -11.11 -10.87
N ILE A 861 13.24 -10.95 -9.89
CA ILE A 861 14.63 -10.52 -10.13
C ILE A 861 15.32 -11.51 -11.08
N ALA A 862 15.19 -12.81 -10.82
CA ALA A 862 15.78 -13.86 -11.66
C ALA A 862 15.26 -13.81 -13.11
N PHE A 863 13.94 -13.66 -13.30
CA PHE A 863 13.35 -13.59 -14.65
C PHE A 863 13.61 -12.26 -15.36
N ALA A 864 13.65 -11.14 -14.63
CA ALA A 864 13.96 -9.83 -15.20
C ALA A 864 15.42 -9.75 -15.68
N SER A 865 16.36 -10.22 -14.86
CA SER A 865 17.78 -10.29 -15.25
C SER A 865 18.01 -11.26 -16.42
N MET A 866 17.29 -12.38 -16.43
CA MET A 866 17.27 -13.33 -17.54
C MET A 866 16.76 -12.68 -18.84
N GLY A 867 15.72 -11.85 -18.75
CA GLY A 867 15.18 -11.07 -19.88
C GLY A 867 16.20 -10.08 -20.45
N LEU A 868 16.95 -9.41 -19.57
CA LEU A 868 18.00 -8.47 -19.96
C LEU A 868 19.13 -9.17 -20.74
N MET A 869 19.64 -10.29 -20.23
CA MET A 869 20.68 -11.07 -20.93
C MET A 869 20.17 -11.71 -22.24
N ALA A 870 18.87 -11.99 -22.34
CA ALA A 870 18.24 -12.49 -23.55
C ALA A 870 18.03 -11.41 -24.64
N PHE A 871 18.33 -10.13 -24.36
CA PHE A 871 18.18 -9.05 -25.31
C PHE A 871 19.12 -9.23 -26.52
N GLY A 872 18.58 -9.04 -27.73
CA GLY A 872 19.21 -9.47 -28.99
C GLY A 872 20.67 -9.01 -29.19
N PRO A 873 21.00 -7.72 -28.99
CA PRO A 873 22.37 -7.23 -29.06
C PRO A 873 23.32 -7.86 -28.04
N ILE A 874 22.90 -8.00 -26.78
CA ILE A 874 23.72 -8.57 -25.69
C ILE A 874 24.00 -10.04 -25.97
N ARG A 875 22.93 -10.80 -26.25
CA ARG A 875 22.99 -12.23 -26.58
C ARG A 875 23.94 -12.52 -27.75
N ARG A 876 23.98 -11.66 -28.77
CA ARG A 876 24.83 -11.85 -29.96
C ARG A 876 26.31 -11.60 -29.68
N LYS A 877 26.64 -10.68 -28.76
CA LYS A 877 28.02 -10.38 -28.38
C LYS A 877 28.58 -11.41 -27.38
N CYS A 878 27.76 -11.89 -26.45
CA CYS A 878 28.18 -12.75 -25.34
C CYS A 878 27.32 -14.03 -25.27
N TYR A 879 27.29 -14.81 -26.34
CA TYR A 879 26.35 -15.94 -26.47
C TYR A 879 26.54 -17.02 -25.39
N GLU A 880 27.79 -17.39 -25.08
CA GLU A 880 28.09 -18.42 -24.07
C GLU A 880 27.64 -17.99 -22.67
N VAL A 881 27.98 -16.74 -22.28
CA VAL A 881 27.54 -16.15 -21.00
C VAL A 881 26.02 -16.13 -20.91
N PHE A 882 25.34 -15.66 -21.96
CA PHE A 882 23.89 -15.69 -22.05
C PHE A 882 23.35 -17.11 -21.83
N TYR A 883 23.91 -18.11 -22.51
CA TYR A 883 23.40 -19.47 -22.48
C TYR A 883 23.43 -20.07 -21.07
N TYR A 884 24.57 -19.99 -20.38
CA TYR A 884 24.71 -20.52 -19.02
C TYR A 884 23.91 -19.71 -18.00
N TYR A 885 23.97 -18.37 -18.09
CA TYR A 885 23.22 -17.49 -17.19
C TYR A 885 21.72 -17.75 -17.30
N HIS A 886 21.18 -17.79 -18.52
CA HIS A 886 19.75 -18.00 -18.77
C HIS A 886 19.25 -19.33 -18.17
N ARG A 887 20.03 -20.41 -18.31
CA ARG A 887 19.67 -21.71 -17.74
C ARG A 887 19.69 -21.70 -16.20
N PHE A 888 20.71 -21.10 -15.60
CA PHE A 888 20.83 -20.99 -14.15
C PHE A 888 19.69 -20.15 -13.56
N THR A 889 19.48 -18.93 -14.08
CA THR A 889 18.41 -18.04 -13.59
C THR A 889 17.01 -18.58 -13.87
N ALA A 890 16.81 -19.36 -14.92
CA ALA A 890 15.54 -20.05 -15.15
C ALA A 890 15.23 -21.05 -14.02
N ILE A 891 16.22 -21.84 -13.57
CA ILE A 891 16.02 -22.78 -12.45
C ILE A 891 15.67 -22.01 -11.17
N VAL A 892 16.46 -20.99 -10.83
CA VAL A 892 16.20 -20.14 -9.65
C VAL A 892 14.81 -19.50 -9.72
N GLY A 893 14.47 -18.90 -10.86
CA GLY A 893 13.17 -18.26 -11.08
C GLY A 893 12.00 -19.23 -10.94
N ILE A 894 12.10 -20.44 -11.49
CA ILE A 894 11.04 -21.47 -11.40
C ILE A 894 10.87 -21.95 -9.95
N VAL A 895 11.98 -22.24 -9.23
CA VAL A 895 11.92 -22.69 -7.83
C VAL A 895 11.19 -21.66 -6.98
N PHE A 896 11.61 -20.39 -7.05
CA PHE A 896 10.98 -19.33 -6.25
C PHE A 896 9.57 -18.97 -6.74
N ALA A 897 9.26 -19.13 -8.03
CA ALA A 897 7.88 -18.96 -8.53
C ALA A 897 6.95 -20.05 -7.99
N VAL A 898 7.41 -21.30 -7.92
CA VAL A 898 6.64 -22.40 -7.34
C VAL A 898 6.41 -22.20 -5.84
N LEU A 899 7.41 -21.71 -5.12
CA LEU A 899 7.27 -21.35 -3.70
C LEU A 899 6.40 -20.11 -3.48
N HIS A 900 6.22 -19.28 -4.51
CA HIS A 900 5.45 -18.05 -4.38
C HIS A 900 3.96 -18.32 -4.14
N ALA A 901 3.33 -19.32 -4.74
CA ALA A 901 1.91 -19.63 -4.49
C ALA A 901 1.54 -21.10 -4.85
N PRO A 902 0.62 -21.74 -4.11
CA PRO A 902 0.18 -23.11 -4.40
C PRO A 902 -0.43 -23.31 -5.80
N SER A 903 -1.09 -22.28 -6.36
CA SER A 903 -1.60 -22.34 -7.73
C SER A 903 -0.48 -22.49 -8.77
N ILE A 904 0.67 -21.85 -8.54
CA ILE A 904 1.84 -21.96 -9.42
C ILE A 904 2.46 -23.35 -9.31
N PHE A 905 2.58 -23.90 -8.10
CA PHE A 905 3.08 -25.27 -7.91
C PHE A 905 2.28 -26.28 -8.75
N ILE A 906 0.95 -26.30 -8.61
CA ILE A 906 0.07 -27.22 -9.34
C ILE A 906 0.19 -27.00 -10.85
N ALA A 907 0.12 -25.74 -11.29
CA ALA A 907 0.18 -25.39 -12.70
C ALA A 907 1.52 -25.76 -13.37
N MET A 908 2.62 -25.75 -12.62
CA MET A 908 3.96 -26.03 -13.14
C MET A 908 4.34 -27.52 -13.13
N VAL A 909 3.55 -28.41 -12.50
CA VAL A 909 3.83 -29.86 -12.48
C VAL A 909 4.01 -30.40 -13.90
N PHE A 910 3.04 -30.16 -14.80
CA PHE A 910 3.08 -30.70 -16.15
C PHE A 910 4.22 -30.11 -17.01
N PRO A 911 4.39 -28.78 -17.14
CA PRO A 911 5.50 -28.21 -17.92
C PRO A 911 6.88 -28.61 -17.41
N VAL A 912 7.08 -28.68 -16.09
CA VAL A 912 8.34 -29.11 -15.49
C VAL A 912 8.57 -30.61 -15.73
N ALA A 913 7.56 -31.45 -15.58
CA ALA A 913 7.67 -32.88 -15.88
C ALA A 913 8.07 -33.11 -17.34
N VAL A 914 7.43 -32.43 -18.30
CA VAL A 914 7.81 -32.49 -19.72
C VAL A 914 9.26 -32.06 -19.93
N TYR A 915 9.68 -30.96 -19.30
CA TYR A 915 11.07 -30.49 -19.40
C TYR A 915 12.08 -31.48 -18.82
N VAL A 916 11.78 -32.08 -17.65
CA VAL A 916 12.63 -33.07 -16.97
C VAL A 916 12.72 -34.35 -17.79
N ILE A 917 11.59 -34.91 -18.24
CA ILE A 917 11.56 -36.12 -19.09
C ILE A 917 12.35 -35.87 -20.37
N ASN A 918 12.14 -34.73 -21.04
CA ASN A 918 12.91 -34.36 -22.22
C ASN A 918 14.40 -34.20 -21.91
N SER A 919 14.77 -33.69 -20.74
CA SER A 919 16.18 -33.56 -20.33
C SER A 919 16.82 -34.91 -20.03
N LEU A 920 16.10 -35.85 -19.42
CA LEU A 920 16.55 -37.23 -19.20
C LEU A 920 16.71 -37.98 -20.51
N TRP A 921 15.79 -37.83 -21.46
CA TRP A 921 15.92 -38.39 -22.81
C TRP A 921 17.21 -37.90 -23.47
N ARG A 922 17.48 -36.60 -23.36
CA ARG A 922 18.68 -35.98 -23.94
C ARG A 922 19.96 -36.42 -23.25
N PHE A 923 19.92 -36.76 -21.96
CA PHE A 923 21.08 -37.33 -21.29
C PHE A 923 21.56 -38.62 -21.99
N GLY A 924 20.65 -39.38 -22.60
CA GLY A 924 20.98 -40.53 -23.44
C GLY A 924 21.92 -40.22 -24.62
N SER A 925 21.95 -38.99 -25.13
CA SER A 925 22.84 -38.59 -26.23
C SER A 925 24.32 -38.62 -25.84
N LEU A 926 24.64 -38.52 -24.54
CA LEU A 926 26.01 -38.67 -24.04
C LEU A 926 26.61 -40.06 -24.33
N PHE A 927 25.75 -41.06 -24.47
CA PHE A 927 26.13 -42.43 -24.81
C PHE A 927 26.04 -42.72 -26.31
N ASN A 928 25.53 -41.79 -27.11
CA ASN A 928 25.44 -41.94 -28.57
C ASN A 928 26.74 -41.48 -29.26
N SER A 929 27.83 -42.21 -29.00
CA SER A 929 29.17 -41.94 -29.56
C SER A 929 29.37 -42.65 -30.88
N HIS A 930 30.04 -41.99 -31.81
CA HIS A 930 30.39 -42.48 -33.14
C HIS A 930 31.86 -42.16 -33.42
N HIS A 931 32.55 -43.05 -34.12
CA HIS A 931 33.87 -42.74 -34.67
C HIS A 931 33.72 -41.78 -35.85
N GLY A 932 34.58 -40.78 -35.94
CA GLY A 932 34.62 -39.85 -37.06
C GLY A 932 36.03 -39.30 -37.30
N THR A 933 36.25 -38.74 -38.47
CA THR A 933 37.50 -38.15 -38.91
C THR A 933 37.34 -36.64 -39.06
N LEU A 934 38.35 -35.88 -38.63
CA LEU A 934 38.45 -34.45 -38.88
C LEU A 934 39.38 -34.20 -40.06
N THR A 935 38.90 -33.45 -41.05
CA THR A 935 39.70 -32.99 -42.17
C THR A 935 39.57 -31.49 -42.33
N THR A 936 40.63 -30.83 -42.79
CA THR A 936 40.63 -29.39 -43.08
C THR A 936 41.22 -29.16 -44.47
N HIS A 937 40.43 -28.54 -45.35
CA HIS A 937 40.78 -28.42 -46.77
C HIS A 937 40.93 -26.97 -47.23
N SER A 938 40.33 -26.00 -46.54
CA SER A 938 40.53 -24.57 -46.79
C SER A 938 40.75 -23.78 -45.50
N ASP A 939 41.29 -22.56 -45.62
CA ASP A 939 41.54 -21.67 -44.49
C ASP A 939 40.29 -21.48 -43.64
N GLY A 940 40.32 -21.97 -42.40
CA GLY A 940 39.24 -21.79 -41.45
C GLY A 940 38.04 -22.72 -41.62
N THR A 941 38.13 -23.82 -42.39
CA THR A 941 37.03 -24.80 -42.48
C THR A 941 37.46 -26.20 -42.06
N THR A 942 36.57 -26.90 -41.36
CA THR A 942 36.80 -28.26 -40.88
C THR A 942 35.57 -29.11 -41.13
N ILE A 943 35.78 -30.26 -41.75
CA ILE A 943 34.76 -31.26 -42.02
C ILE A 943 34.92 -32.40 -41.02
N ILE A 944 33.80 -32.81 -40.42
CA ILE A 944 33.69 -33.96 -39.54
C ILE A 944 32.95 -35.04 -40.32
N THR A 945 33.63 -36.12 -40.70
CA THR A 945 33.02 -37.24 -41.44
C THR A 945 32.83 -38.41 -40.49
N LEU A 946 31.60 -38.89 -40.31
CA LEU A 946 31.36 -40.05 -39.46
C LEU A 946 31.74 -41.35 -40.17
N ALA A 947 32.19 -42.34 -39.42
CA ALA A 947 32.41 -43.69 -39.93
C ALA A 947 31.13 -44.29 -40.51
N SER A 948 31.26 -45.05 -41.60
CA SER A 948 30.13 -45.76 -42.21
C SER A 948 29.69 -46.90 -41.29
N THR A 949 28.45 -46.80 -40.80
CA THR A 949 27.79 -47.80 -39.95
C THR A 949 26.35 -47.93 -40.45
N GLN A 950 25.66 -49.01 -40.10
CA GLN A 950 24.25 -49.19 -40.48
C GLN A 950 23.38 -47.99 -40.06
N LYS A 951 23.69 -47.38 -38.91
CA LYS A 951 22.97 -46.21 -38.39
C LYS A 951 23.26 -44.93 -39.17
N THR A 952 24.53 -44.66 -39.50
CA THR A 952 24.92 -43.47 -40.27
C THR A 952 24.50 -43.56 -41.73
N GLN A 953 24.55 -44.75 -42.34
CA GLN A 953 23.97 -45.03 -43.66
C GLN A 953 22.46 -44.78 -43.69
N LYS A 954 21.73 -45.31 -42.69
CA LYS A 954 20.30 -45.06 -42.56
C LYS A 954 20.00 -43.57 -42.46
N TRP A 955 20.79 -42.80 -41.70
CA TRP A 955 20.60 -41.35 -41.65
C TRP A 955 20.87 -40.67 -42.98
N ALA A 956 21.94 -41.02 -43.69
CA ALA A 956 22.25 -40.44 -44.99
C ALA A 956 21.06 -40.58 -45.98
N GLN A 957 20.40 -41.74 -45.97
CA GLN A 957 19.29 -42.07 -46.86
C GLN A 957 17.92 -41.52 -46.40
N THR A 958 17.68 -41.44 -45.08
CA THR A 958 16.32 -41.21 -44.53
C THR A 958 16.14 -39.94 -43.70
N MET A 959 17.22 -39.22 -43.36
CA MET A 959 17.07 -37.99 -42.60
C MET A 959 16.34 -36.92 -43.43
N ASN A 960 15.57 -36.06 -42.77
CA ASN A 960 14.86 -34.99 -43.47
C ASN A 960 15.87 -34.06 -44.20
N PRO A 961 15.47 -33.47 -45.34
CA PRO A 961 16.21 -32.36 -45.93
C PRO A 961 16.35 -31.22 -44.91
N CYS A 962 17.52 -30.57 -44.89
CA CYS A 962 17.92 -29.58 -43.89
C CYS A 962 18.03 -30.10 -42.44
N ALA A 963 18.17 -31.41 -42.23
CA ALA A 963 18.43 -31.95 -40.90
C ALA A 963 19.76 -31.46 -40.33
N PHE A 964 19.82 -31.36 -39.00
CA PHE A 964 20.99 -30.98 -38.23
C PHE A 964 21.07 -31.82 -36.95
N PHE A 965 22.25 -31.85 -36.36
CA PHE A 965 22.51 -32.52 -35.09
C PHE A 965 23.19 -31.56 -34.13
N PHE A 966 22.95 -31.73 -32.83
CA PHE A 966 23.86 -31.20 -31.84
C PHE A 966 25.05 -32.15 -31.74
N VAL A 967 26.23 -31.63 -32.03
CA VAL A 967 27.48 -32.36 -32.07
C VAL A 967 28.31 -31.98 -30.86
N ASN A 968 28.83 -33.00 -30.17
CA ASN A 968 29.83 -32.87 -29.12
C ASN A 968 31.06 -33.68 -29.51
N VAL A 969 32.24 -33.08 -29.40
CA VAL A 969 33.53 -33.73 -29.64
C VAL A 969 34.28 -33.75 -28.32
N PRO A 970 34.25 -34.86 -27.54
CA PRO A 970 34.73 -34.90 -26.15
C PRO A 970 36.21 -34.51 -25.97
N CYS A 971 37.02 -34.66 -27.01
CA CYS A 971 38.44 -34.31 -27.00
C CYS A 971 38.70 -32.81 -27.26
N VAL A 972 37.66 -32.04 -27.57
CA VAL A 972 37.65 -30.55 -27.64
C VAL A 972 36.93 -30.00 -26.42
N SER A 973 35.73 -30.51 -26.13
CA SER A 973 34.95 -30.16 -24.94
C SER A 973 33.99 -31.30 -24.58
N ARG A 974 33.89 -31.64 -23.28
CA ARG A 974 32.96 -32.68 -22.79
C ARG A 974 31.54 -32.17 -22.55
N VAL A 975 31.35 -30.85 -22.53
CA VAL A 975 30.09 -30.20 -22.10
C VAL A 975 29.45 -29.34 -23.18
N GLU A 976 30.20 -28.91 -24.18
CA GLU A 976 29.71 -28.04 -25.25
C GLU A 976 29.03 -28.87 -26.35
N TRP A 977 27.79 -28.50 -26.68
CA TRP A 977 27.00 -29.13 -27.73
C TRP A 977 26.56 -28.05 -28.73
N HIS A 978 26.98 -28.17 -29.98
CA HIS A 978 26.71 -27.16 -31.01
C HIS A 978 25.89 -27.74 -32.16
N PRO A 979 24.88 -27.02 -32.67
CA PRO A 979 24.09 -27.48 -33.80
C PRO A 979 24.85 -27.32 -35.12
N PHE A 980 24.96 -28.39 -35.90
CA PHE A 980 25.51 -28.37 -37.26
C PHE A 980 24.60 -29.12 -38.23
N SER A 981 24.39 -28.54 -39.42
CA SER A 981 23.66 -29.19 -40.51
C SER A 981 24.38 -30.47 -40.94
N ALA A 982 23.63 -31.57 -41.01
CA ALA A 982 24.15 -32.83 -41.51
C ALA A 982 24.07 -32.84 -43.04
N ILE A 983 25.13 -33.35 -43.66
CA ILE A 983 25.26 -33.48 -45.10
C ILE A 983 25.42 -34.97 -45.39
N ALA A 984 24.50 -35.57 -46.14
CA ALA A 984 24.73 -36.91 -46.66
C ALA A 984 25.93 -36.89 -47.63
N ASN A 985 26.84 -37.85 -47.51
CA ASN A 985 27.93 -37.99 -48.48
C ASN A 985 27.35 -38.32 -49.86
N ALA A 986 28.09 -38.01 -50.94
CA ALA A 986 27.63 -38.26 -52.31
C ALA A 986 27.23 -39.73 -52.56
N GLU A 987 27.93 -40.67 -51.91
CA GLU A 987 27.67 -42.12 -52.01
C GLU A 987 26.52 -42.63 -51.11
N GLY A 988 26.03 -41.82 -50.17
CA GLY A 988 25.02 -42.26 -49.20
C GLY A 988 25.51 -43.22 -48.12
N THR A 989 26.83 -43.34 -47.96
CA THR A 989 27.48 -44.27 -47.02
C THR A 989 27.57 -43.73 -45.59
N SER A 990 27.51 -42.41 -45.40
CA SER A 990 27.57 -41.76 -44.09
C SER A 990 27.10 -40.30 -44.16
N ILE A 991 27.15 -39.62 -43.02
CA ILE A 991 26.86 -38.19 -42.88
C ILE A 991 28.11 -37.43 -42.40
N SER A 992 28.20 -36.18 -42.82
CA SER A 992 29.29 -35.28 -42.49
C SER A 992 28.78 -33.91 -42.02
N PHE A 993 29.60 -33.20 -41.27
CA PHE A 993 29.32 -31.84 -40.79
C PHE A 993 30.41 -30.90 -41.28
N CYS A 994 30.03 -29.75 -41.83
CA CYS A 994 30.98 -28.73 -42.26
C CYS A 994 30.93 -27.54 -41.28
N THR A 995 32.08 -27.18 -40.72
CA THR A 995 32.23 -26.13 -39.71
C THR A 995 33.20 -25.06 -40.19
N LYS A 996 32.96 -23.80 -39.80
CA LYS A 996 33.80 -22.67 -40.16
C LYS A 996 34.28 -21.94 -38.91
N ALA A 997 35.59 -21.85 -38.74
CA ALA A 997 36.27 -21.14 -37.66
C ALA A 997 35.94 -19.63 -37.73
N GLN A 998 35.75 -19.02 -36.57
CA GLN A 998 35.50 -17.59 -36.41
C GLN A 998 36.71 -16.86 -35.81
N TYR A 999 37.71 -17.59 -35.32
CA TYR A 999 38.93 -17.09 -34.69
C TYR A 999 38.65 -16.21 -33.44
N ASN A 1000 37.71 -16.66 -32.61
CA ASN A 1000 37.34 -16.07 -31.32
C ASN A 1000 37.66 -17.00 -30.12
N ASN A 1001 38.46 -18.04 -30.33
CA ASN A 1001 38.84 -19.06 -29.34
C ASN A 1001 37.66 -19.93 -28.83
N GLY A 1002 36.59 -20.03 -29.64
CA GLY A 1002 35.43 -20.87 -29.34
C GLY A 1002 35.62 -22.35 -29.70
N PHE A 1003 34.56 -23.15 -29.49
CA PHE A 1003 34.54 -24.59 -29.78
C PHE A 1003 35.01 -24.95 -31.20
N VAL A 1004 34.51 -24.24 -32.22
CA VAL A 1004 34.82 -24.52 -33.63
C VAL A 1004 36.28 -24.19 -33.98
N ASP A 1005 36.86 -23.18 -33.34
CA ASP A 1005 38.27 -22.83 -33.56
C ASP A 1005 39.19 -23.90 -32.97
N LYS A 1006 38.89 -24.38 -31.76
CA LYS A 1006 39.61 -25.50 -31.13
C LYS A 1006 39.51 -26.77 -31.97
N LEU A 1007 38.34 -27.03 -32.56
CA LEU A 1007 38.15 -28.13 -33.50
C LEU A 1007 39.03 -27.96 -34.76
N HIS A 1008 39.08 -26.73 -35.30
CA HIS A 1008 39.90 -26.41 -36.46
C HIS A 1008 41.39 -26.56 -36.19
N PHE A 1009 41.89 -26.01 -35.08
CA PHE A 1009 43.29 -26.17 -34.66
C PHE A 1009 43.67 -27.65 -34.48
N LYS A 1010 42.75 -28.45 -33.93
CA LYS A 1010 42.97 -29.89 -33.81
C LYS A 1010 43.05 -30.59 -35.16
N ALA A 1011 42.18 -30.25 -36.11
CA ALA A 1011 42.27 -30.76 -37.48
C ALA A 1011 43.57 -30.32 -38.18
N GLN A 1012 44.02 -29.08 -37.98
CA GLN A 1012 45.29 -28.58 -38.51
C GLN A 1012 46.52 -29.30 -37.92
N SER A 1013 46.48 -29.71 -36.65
CA SER A 1013 47.60 -30.40 -36.01
C SER A 1013 47.97 -31.72 -36.68
N GLY A 1014 47.00 -32.45 -37.26
CA GLY A 1014 47.28 -33.64 -38.07
C GLY A 1014 48.01 -33.30 -39.37
N ARG A 1015 47.63 -32.19 -40.00
CA ARG A 1015 48.16 -31.76 -41.31
C ARG A 1015 49.65 -31.39 -41.29
N HIS A 1016 50.19 -31.02 -40.13
CA HIS A 1016 51.64 -30.79 -39.96
C HIS A 1016 52.47 -32.07 -40.11
N ILE A 1017 51.86 -33.24 -39.97
CA ILE A 1017 52.51 -34.56 -40.06
C ILE A 1017 52.41 -35.11 -41.48
N ASP A 1018 51.23 -35.01 -42.11
CA ASP A 1018 50.99 -35.38 -43.51
C ASP A 1018 49.88 -34.49 -44.11
N PRO A 1019 50.09 -33.83 -45.27
CA PRO A 1019 49.11 -32.97 -45.93
C PRO A 1019 47.75 -33.62 -46.23
N SER A 1020 47.70 -34.95 -46.29
CA SER A 1020 46.52 -35.78 -46.55
C SER A 1020 45.94 -36.46 -45.30
N SER A 1021 46.59 -36.30 -44.14
CA SER A 1021 46.15 -36.94 -42.90
C SER A 1021 44.84 -36.38 -42.36
N SER A 1022 44.02 -37.29 -41.84
CA SER A 1022 42.82 -36.99 -41.07
C SER A 1022 43.07 -37.29 -39.59
N VAL A 1023 42.36 -36.59 -38.70
CA VAL A 1023 42.46 -36.84 -37.24
C VAL A 1023 41.25 -37.62 -36.76
N ASP A 1024 41.47 -38.82 -36.23
CA ASP A 1024 40.42 -39.63 -35.64
C ASP A 1024 39.91 -39.03 -34.33
N VAL A 1025 38.58 -38.96 -34.21
CA VAL A 1025 37.89 -38.44 -33.03
C VAL A 1025 36.64 -39.25 -32.71
N GLN A 1026 36.26 -39.24 -31.43
CA GLN A 1026 34.91 -39.62 -31.04
C GLN A 1026 33.98 -38.42 -31.16
N VAL A 1027 32.80 -38.66 -31.73
CA VAL A 1027 31.76 -37.66 -31.95
C VAL A 1027 30.46 -38.16 -31.33
N ARG A 1028 29.92 -37.40 -30.39
CA ARG A 1028 28.62 -37.68 -29.77
C ARG A 1028 27.54 -36.84 -30.46
N LEU A 1029 26.39 -37.45 -30.71
CA LEU A 1029 25.32 -36.83 -31.50
C LEU A 1029 23.98 -36.85 -30.77
N GLU A 1030 23.29 -35.72 -30.79
CA GLU A 1030 21.88 -35.58 -30.40
C GLU A 1030 21.08 -35.13 -31.63
N GLY A 1031 20.16 -35.96 -32.11
CA GLY A 1031 19.38 -35.73 -33.33
C GLY A 1031 19.03 -37.04 -34.07
N PRO A 1032 18.59 -36.97 -35.34
CA PRO A 1032 18.49 -35.77 -36.17
C PRO A 1032 17.30 -34.88 -35.79
N TYR A 1033 17.51 -33.57 -35.92
CA TYR A 1033 16.50 -32.53 -35.83
C TYR A 1033 16.35 -31.80 -37.16
N GLY A 1034 15.24 -31.08 -37.34
CA GLY A 1034 15.03 -30.25 -38.52
C GLY A 1034 14.25 -30.98 -39.60
N LYS A 1035 13.39 -30.20 -40.25
CA LYS A 1035 12.52 -30.62 -41.34
C LYS A 1035 12.26 -29.39 -42.20
N SER A 1036 12.39 -29.53 -43.51
CA SER A 1036 11.98 -28.47 -44.45
C SER A 1036 10.51 -28.11 -44.25
N SER A 1037 10.21 -26.81 -44.22
CA SER A 1037 8.82 -26.31 -44.13
C SER A 1037 8.03 -26.48 -45.44
N VAL A 1038 8.69 -26.93 -46.50
CA VAL A 1038 8.11 -27.17 -47.83
C VAL A 1038 8.43 -28.59 -48.27
N LEU A 1039 7.47 -29.23 -48.92
CA LEU A 1039 7.62 -30.55 -49.51
C LEU A 1039 8.29 -30.41 -50.88
N LEU A 1040 9.63 -30.51 -50.91
CA LEU A 1040 10.44 -30.21 -52.10
C LEU A 1040 9.96 -30.93 -53.35
N PHE A 1041 9.61 -32.21 -53.24
CA PHE A 1041 9.17 -33.04 -54.37
C PHE A 1041 7.81 -32.64 -54.99
N GLN A 1042 7.08 -31.69 -54.41
CA GLN A 1042 5.83 -31.18 -55.00
C GLN A 1042 6.05 -30.06 -56.02
N TYR A 1043 7.27 -29.55 -56.16
CA TYR A 1043 7.61 -28.44 -57.05
C TYR A 1043 8.34 -28.95 -58.29
N ASP A 1044 8.23 -28.25 -59.41
CA ASP A 1044 8.89 -28.67 -60.65
C ASP A 1044 10.36 -28.21 -60.66
N ILE A 1045 10.65 -27.10 -59.97
CA ILE A 1045 11.96 -26.48 -59.86
C ILE A 1045 12.22 -26.05 -58.41
N CYS A 1046 13.41 -26.34 -57.89
CA CYS A 1046 13.90 -25.81 -56.62
C CYS A 1046 15.09 -24.89 -56.84
N VAL A 1047 14.94 -23.62 -56.47
CA VAL A 1047 16.01 -22.61 -56.45
C VAL A 1047 16.60 -22.56 -55.05
N LEU A 1048 17.88 -22.92 -54.93
CA LEU A 1048 18.64 -22.98 -53.68
C LEU A 1048 19.57 -21.77 -53.64
N VAL A 1049 19.33 -20.82 -52.73
CA VAL A 1049 20.14 -19.62 -52.55
C VAL A 1049 20.93 -19.76 -51.24
N ALA A 1050 22.24 -19.89 -51.34
CA ALA A 1050 23.13 -20.07 -50.20
C ALA A 1050 24.08 -18.87 -50.04
N GLY A 1051 24.31 -18.44 -48.79
CA GLY A 1051 25.30 -17.44 -48.43
C GLY A 1051 26.33 -17.98 -47.45
N GLY A 1052 27.62 -17.97 -47.81
CA GLY A 1052 28.70 -18.50 -46.99
C GLY A 1052 28.47 -19.97 -46.59
N ILE A 1053 28.58 -20.30 -45.30
CA ILE A 1053 28.38 -21.66 -44.78
C ILE A 1053 26.91 -22.14 -44.87
N GLY A 1054 25.97 -21.27 -45.23
CA GLY A 1054 24.56 -21.62 -45.49
C GLY A 1054 24.37 -22.59 -46.67
N ILE A 1055 25.43 -22.95 -47.39
CA ILE A 1055 25.45 -24.00 -48.42
C ILE A 1055 25.17 -25.39 -47.87
N THR A 1056 25.52 -25.65 -46.62
CA THR A 1056 25.47 -26.97 -45.97
C THR A 1056 24.08 -27.65 -46.03
N PRO A 1057 22.95 -27.03 -45.67
CA PRO A 1057 21.63 -27.66 -45.86
C PRO A 1057 21.27 -27.89 -47.35
N MET A 1058 21.76 -27.04 -48.26
CA MET A 1058 21.50 -27.17 -49.70
C MET A 1058 22.25 -28.35 -50.31
N LEU A 1059 23.49 -28.60 -49.85
CA LEU A 1059 24.25 -29.79 -50.25
C LEU A 1059 23.58 -31.07 -49.78
N ASN A 1060 22.98 -31.07 -48.59
CA ASN A 1060 22.23 -32.23 -48.14
C ASN A 1060 21.03 -32.52 -49.06
N ILE A 1061 20.31 -31.49 -49.52
CA ILE A 1061 19.22 -31.64 -50.49
C ILE A 1061 19.74 -32.27 -51.79
N ILE A 1062 20.83 -31.71 -52.35
CA ILE A 1062 21.43 -32.19 -53.60
C ILE A 1062 21.87 -33.66 -53.46
N ASN A 1063 22.58 -34.02 -52.39
CA ASN A 1063 23.11 -35.37 -52.20
C ASN A 1063 22.02 -36.41 -51.89
N GLN A 1064 20.95 -36.04 -51.17
CA GLN A 1064 19.81 -36.94 -50.97
C GLN A 1064 19.00 -37.16 -52.26
N MET A 1065 18.86 -36.13 -53.09
CA MET A 1065 18.21 -36.27 -54.40
C MET A 1065 19.03 -37.12 -55.36
N ARG A 1066 20.37 -37.05 -55.29
CA ARG A 1066 21.27 -37.96 -56.02
C ARG A 1066 20.98 -39.44 -55.71
N GLN A 1067 20.65 -39.76 -54.47
CA GLN A 1067 20.42 -41.13 -53.99
C GLN A 1067 19.01 -41.65 -54.31
N ASN A 1068 18.01 -40.78 -54.46
CA ASN A 1068 16.61 -41.14 -54.72
C ASN A 1068 16.29 -41.12 -56.22
N GLN A 1069 16.84 -42.07 -56.97
CA GLN A 1069 16.61 -42.22 -58.43
C GLN A 1069 15.17 -42.62 -58.81
N SER A 1070 14.35 -43.03 -57.84
CA SER A 1070 12.97 -43.51 -58.03
C SER A 1070 11.92 -42.39 -58.16
N LYS A 1071 12.31 -41.12 -58.02
CA LYS A 1071 11.42 -39.95 -58.10
C LYS A 1071 11.69 -39.13 -59.38
N PRO A 1072 10.68 -38.43 -59.94
CA PRO A 1072 10.86 -37.64 -61.15
C PRO A 1072 11.97 -36.60 -60.98
N LEU A 1073 12.82 -36.48 -62.01
CA LEU A 1073 13.96 -35.55 -62.05
C LEU A 1073 13.46 -34.10 -61.91
N GLN A 1074 13.58 -33.56 -60.71
CA GLN A 1074 13.32 -32.15 -60.40
C GLN A 1074 14.56 -31.32 -60.74
N LYS A 1075 14.37 -30.20 -61.45
CA LYS A 1075 15.49 -29.28 -61.78
C LYS A 1075 15.92 -28.52 -60.52
N LEU A 1076 17.21 -28.57 -60.20
CA LEU A 1076 17.81 -27.79 -59.11
C LEU A 1076 18.62 -26.63 -59.68
N VAL A 1077 18.45 -25.43 -59.13
CA VAL A 1077 19.24 -24.25 -59.47
C VAL A 1077 19.91 -23.74 -58.20
N LEU A 1078 21.23 -23.90 -58.08
CA LEU A 1078 22.02 -23.48 -56.93
C LEU A 1078 22.70 -22.14 -57.21
N HIS A 1079 22.35 -21.12 -56.43
CA HIS A 1079 23.07 -19.86 -56.34
C HIS A 1079 23.85 -19.85 -55.02
N TRP A 1080 25.18 -19.89 -55.09
CA TRP A 1080 26.02 -19.84 -53.88
C TRP A 1080 26.93 -18.62 -53.88
N ILE A 1081 26.74 -17.79 -52.85
CA ILE A 1081 27.35 -16.47 -52.72
C ILE A 1081 28.34 -16.51 -51.56
N VAL A 1082 29.61 -16.23 -51.85
CA VAL A 1082 30.68 -16.18 -50.87
C VAL A 1082 31.44 -14.85 -50.92
N ARG A 1083 32.34 -14.63 -49.96
CA ARG A 1083 33.13 -13.40 -49.90
C ARG A 1083 34.40 -13.53 -50.75
N GLU A 1084 35.15 -14.61 -50.57
CA GLU A 1084 36.44 -14.82 -51.21
C GLU A 1084 36.45 -16.13 -52.03
N PRO A 1085 37.25 -16.26 -53.11
CA PRO A 1085 37.21 -17.45 -53.96
C PRO A 1085 37.45 -18.76 -53.20
N LYS A 1086 38.38 -18.75 -52.24
CA LYS A 1086 38.71 -19.89 -51.37
C LYS A 1086 37.54 -20.39 -50.52
N ASP A 1087 36.53 -19.55 -50.27
CA ASP A 1087 35.33 -19.97 -49.54
C ASP A 1087 34.49 -20.98 -50.34
N LEU A 1088 34.60 -21.01 -51.68
CA LEU A 1088 33.92 -22.00 -52.53
C LEU A 1088 34.41 -23.44 -52.26
N LEU A 1089 35.60 -23.58 -51.68
CA LEU A 1089 36.20 -24.87 -51.35
C LEU A 1089 35.81 -25.35 -49.93
N CYS A 1090 34.96 -24.63 -49.19
CA CYS A 1090 34.67 -24.97 -47.79
C CYS A 1090 34.00 -26.33 -47.58
N ALA A 1091 33.31 -26.85 -48.60
CA ALA A 1091 32.58 -28.11 -48.56
C ALA A 1091 32.95 -29.00 -49.76
N ASP A 1092 34.13 -28.80 -50.34
CA ASP A 1092 34.60 -29.43 -51.57
C ASP A 1092 34.40 -30.96 -51.61
N PRO A 1093 34.84 -31.75 -50.59
CA PRO A 1093 34.72 -33.21 -50.64
C PRO A 1093 33.28 -33.72 -50.47
N LEU A 1094 32.36 -32.84 -50.06
CA LEU A 1094 30.93 -33.19 -49.90
C LEU A 1094 30.09 -32.71 -51.08
N MET A 1095 30.62 -31.84 -51.93
CA MET A 1095 29.90 -31.19 -53.02
C MET A 1095 30.17 -31.85 -54.37
N TYR A 1096 31.43 -32.16 -54.66
CA TYR A 1096 31.85 -32.68 -55.96
C TYR A 1096 31.89 -34.23 -55.99
N PRO A 1097 31.66 -34.86 -57.16
CA PRO A 1097 31.18 -34.23 -58.40
C PRO A 1097 29.70 -33.85 -58.27
N LEU A 1098 29.29 -32.71 -58.85
CA LEU A 1098 27.89 -32.27 -58.83
C LEU A 1098 27.03 -33.09 -59.82
N PRO A 1099 25.76 -33.41 -59.50
CA PRO A 1099 24.90 -34.10 -60.44
C PRO A 1099 24.58 -33.24 -61.68
N VAL A 1100 24.49 -33.87 -62.86
CA VAL A 1100 24.27 -33.19 -64.16
C VAL A 1100 22.99 -32.34 -64.22
N HIS A 1101 21.97 -32.67 -63.41
CA HIS A 1101 20.70 -31.95 -63.35
C HIS A 1101 20.71 -30.71 -62.43
N VAL A 1102 21.85 -30.39 -61.82
CA VAL A 1102 22.01 -29.21 -60.95
C VAL A 1102 22.67 -28.08 -61.75
N GLU A 1103 21.88 -27.04 -62.03
CA GLU A 1103 22.40 -25.79 -62.58
C GLU A 1103 23.08 -25.00 -61.45
N THR A 1104 24.34 -24.59 -61.61
CA THR A 1104 25.09 -23.89 -60.55
C THR A 1104 25.55 -22.51 -60.98
N HIS A 1105 25.49 -21.57 -60.04
CA HIS A 1105 25.89 -20.17 -60.18
C HIS A 1105 26.69 -19.76 -58.95
N PHE A 1106 28.00 -19.64 -59.10
CA PHE A 1106 28.90 -19.26 -58.02
C PHE A 1106 29.26 -17.78 -58.10
N VAL A 1107 29.07 -17.06 -56.99
CA VAL A 1107 29.34 -15.62 -56.91
C VAL A 1107 30.34 -15.34 -55.80
N VAL A 1108 31.37 -14.55 -56.11
CA VAL A 1108 32.39 -14.11 -55.15
C VAL A 1108 32.35 -12.58 -55.03
N THR A 1109 31.84 -12.10 -53.90
CA THR A 1109 31.52 -10.67 -53.72
C THR A 1109 32.71 -9.74 -53.51
N LYS A 1110 33.88 -10.23 -53.10
CA LYS A 1110 35.12 -9.43 -53.03
C LYS A 1110 36.06 -9.62 -54.23
N ALA A 1111 35.73 -10.49 -55.19
CA ALA A 1111 36.57 -10.66 -56.36
C ALA A 1111 36.48 -9.41 -57.27
N GLN A 1112 37.61 -8.94 -57.78
CA GLN A 1112 37.63 -7.79 -58.70
C GLN A 1112 37.13 -8.17 -60.10
N ALA A 1113 37.35 -9.42 -60.53
CA ALA A 1113 36.89 -9.95 -61.80
C ALA A 1113 36.39 -11.40 -61.65
N SER A 1114 35.53 -11.84 -62.58
CA SER A 1114 35.13 -13.23 -62.73
C SER A 1114 36.36 -14.10 -63.03
N GLY A 1115 36.37 -15.34 -62.53
CA GLY A 1115 37.53 -16.22 -62.64
C GLY A 1115 37.20 -17.66 -62.33
N GLY A 1116 38.23 -18.47 -62.06
CA GLY A 1116 38.10 -19.86 -61.65
C GLY A 1116 38.95 -20.18 -60.44
N ILE A 1117 38.53 -21.14 -59.63
CA ILE A 1117 39.33 -21.74 -58.55
C ILE A 1117 39.37 -23.25 -58.74
N ILE A 1118 40.53 -23.86 -58.53
CA ILE A 1118 40.70 -25.31 -58.72
C ILE A 1118 40.15 -26.04 -57.49
N ASN A 1119 39.25 -27.01 -57.68
CA ASN A 1119 38.74 -27.89 -56.63
C ASN A 1119 39.74 -29.03 -56.31
N MET A 1120 39.45 -29.86 -55.31
CA MET A 1120 40.37 -30.96 -54.95
C MET A 1120 40.45 -32.06 -56.01
N ALA A 1121 39.46 -32.16 -56.90
CA ALA A 1121 39.48 -33.07 -58.04
C ALA A 1121 40.30 -32.54 -59.23
N GLY A 1122 40.88 -31.32 -59.13
CA GLY A 1122 41.64 -30.69 -60.20
C GLY A 1122 40.78 -29.97 -61.25
N GLU A 1123 39.48 -29.85 -61.02
CA GLU A 1123 38.53 -29.18 -61.91
C GLU A 1123 38.45 -27.68 -61.59
N SER A 1124 38.37 -26.84 -62.63
CA SER A 1124 38.21 -25.39 -62.46
C SER A 1124 36.74 -25.02 -62.18
N VAL A 1125 36.47 -24.48 -61.00
CA VAL A 1125 35.17 -23.96 -60.58
C VAL A 1125 35.07 -22.49 -60.97
N ALA A 1126 34.33 -22.21 -62.04
CA ALA A 1126 34.10 -20.84 -62.50
C ALA A 1126 33.19 -20.06 -61.54
N TYR A 1127 33.50 -18.79 -61.29
CA TYR A 1127 32.71 -17.87 -60.48
C TYR A 1127 32.60 -16.49 -61.12
N THR A 1128 31.55 -15.76 -60.78
CA THR A 1128 31.35 -14.37 -61.19
C THR A 1128 31.63 -13.39 -60.05
N SER A 1129 32.16 -12.20 -60.36
CA SER A 1129 32.33 -11.10 -59.39
C SER A 1129 31.07 -10.24 -59.23
N VAL A 1130 30.12 -10.34 -60.16
CA VAL A 1130 28.91 -9.51 -60.19
C VAL A 1130 27.93 -9.98 -59.12
N LYS A 1131 27.52 -9.06 -58.25
CA LYS A 1131 26.54 -9.36 -57.21
C LYS A 1131 25.18 -9.72 -57.84
N PRO A 1132 24.54 -10.82 -57.44
CA PRO A 1132 23.28 -11.27 -58.02
C PRO A 1132 22.15 -10.27 -57.73
N VAL A 1133 21.42 -9.91 -58.77
CA VAL A 1133 20.16 -9.18 -58.66
C VAL A 1133 19.04 -10.19 -58.44
N MET A 1134 18.45 -10.20 -57.25
CA MET A 1134 17.47 -11.23 -56.87
C MET A 1134 16.21 -11.22 -57.76
N ASP A 1135 15.83 -10.07 -58.31
CA ASP A 1135 14.71 -9.92 -59.25
C ASP A 1135 14.96 -10.65 -60.58
N GLU A 1136 16.21 -10.67 -61.06
CA GLU A 1136 16.58 -11.43 -62.28
C GLU A 1136 16.64 -12.94 -62.02
N ILE A 1137 16.94 -13.33 -60.78
CA ILE A 1137 17.00 -14.73 -60.37
C ILE A 1137 15.60 -15.29 -60.09
N ILE A 1138 14.77 -14.48 -59.45
CA ILE A 1138 13.46 -14.82 -58.93
C ILE A 1138 12.45 -13.90 -59.61
N ASN A 1139 12.07 -14.25 -60.85
CA ASN A 1139 10.95 -13.62 -61.55
C ASN A 1139 10.04 -14.66 -62.20
N ARG A 1140 8.81 -14.23 -62.46
CA ARG A 1140 7.76 -15.05 -63.07
C ARG A 1140 8.05 -15.36 -64.55
N GLU A 1141 8.82 -14.52 -65.23
CA GLU A 1141 9.15 -14.68 -66.65
C GLU A 1141 10.13 -15.84 -66.89
N ARG A 1142 11.07 -16.08 -65.97
CA ARG A 1142 12.07 -17.16 -66.03
C ARG A 1142 11.45 -18.54 -65.80
N PHE A 1143 10.34 -18.61 -65.07
CA PHE A 1143 9.69 -19.88 -64.72
C PHE A 1143 8.18 -19.88 -65.04
N PRO A 1144 7.79 -19.70 -66.31
CA PRO A 1144 6.39 -19.57 -66.69
C PRO A 1144 5.65 -20.90 -66.47
N ARG A 1145 4.48 -20.82 -65.83
CA ARG A 1145 3.55 -21.95 -65.58
C ARG A 1145 4.17 -23.15 -64.82
N ARG A 1146 5.25 -22.95 -64.06
CA ARG A 1146 5.85 -23.98 -63.20
C ARG A 1146 5.68 -23.64 -61.73
N ARG A 1147 5.57 -24.67 -60.89
CA ARG A 1147 5.62 -24.51 -59.43
C ARG A 1147 7.08 -24.44 -59.00
N VAL A 1148 7.51 -23.27 -58.53
CA VAL A 1148 8.89 -23.04 -58.09
C VAL A 1148 8.95 -22.97 -56.57
N CYS A 1149 9.90 -23.68 -55.98
CA CYS A 1149 10.24 -23.57 -54.57
C CYS A 1149 11.57 -22.84 -54.42
N ILE A 1150 11.64 -21.87 -53.52
CA ILE A 1150 12.85 -21.10 -53.26
C ILE A 1150 13.26 -21.33 -51.81
N LEU A 1151 14.48 -21.81 -51.63
CA LEU A 1151 15.09 -22.01 -50.32
C LEU A 1151 16.27 -21.06 -50.19
N SER A 1152 16.28 -20.24 -49.14
CA SER A 1152 17.38 -19.31 -48.86
C SER A 1152 17.99 -19.56 -47.49
N CYS A 1153 19.32 -19.71 -47.43
CA CYS A 1153 20.06 -19.84 -46.18
C CYS A 1153 21.34 -18.98 -46.24
N GLY A 1154 21.42 -17.96 -45.39
CA GLY A 1154 22.55 -17.05 -45.38
C GLY A 1154 22.34 -15.84 -44.46
N PRO A 1155 23.09 -14.75 -44.68
CA PRO A 1155 22.92 -13.51 -43.93
C PRO A 1155 21.49 -12.97 -44.01
N ALA A 1156 21.02 -12.32 -42.94
CA ALA A 1156 19.64 -11.82 -42.85
C ALA A 1156 19.24 -10.89 -44.00
N GLY A 1157 20.17 -10.08 -44.52
CA GLY A 1157 19.94 -9.23 -45.69
C GLY A 1157 19.64 -10.04 -46.95
N LEU A 1158 20.45 -11.07 -47.24
CA LEU A 1158 20.26 -11.95 -48.39
C LEU A 1158 18.92 -12.69 -48.33
N VAL A 1159 18.60 -13.25 -47.16
CA VAL A 1159 17.34 -14.00 -46.98
C VAL A 1159 16.14 -13.07 -47.15
N ARG A 1160 16.21 -11.83 -46.63
CA ARG A 1160 15.16 -10.82 -46.77
C ARG A 1160 14.97 -10.41 -48.23
N ASP A 1161 16.05 -10.17 -48.97
CA ASP A 1161 15.99 -9.80 -50.38
C ASP A 1161 15.33 -10.91 -51.21
N VAL A 1162 15.70 -12.17 -50.97
CA VAL A 1162 15.06 -13.35 -51.59
C VAL A 1162 13.57 -13.43 -51.24
N GLN A 1163 13.21 -13.21 -49.98
CA GLN A 1163 11.83 -13.26 -49.52
C GLN A 1163 10.96 -12.18 -50.18
N ILE A 1164 11.49 -10.96 -50.34
CA ILE A 1164 10.77 -9.85 -50.98
C ILE A 1164 10.44 -10.16 -52.43
N GLN A 1165 11.37 -10.76 -53.19
CA GLN A 1165 11.16 -11.06 -54.61
C GLN A 1165 10.32 -12.33 -54.83
N ALA A 1166 10.41 -13.32 -53.94
CA ALA A 1166 9.63 -14.55 -54.05
C ALA A 1166 8.12 -14.35 -53.86
N ASP A 1167 7.70 -13.32 -53.13
CA ASP A 1167 6.28 -13.01 -52.86
C ASP A 1167 5.64 -12.07 -53.91
N VAL A 1168 6.39 -11.62 -54.92
CA VAL A 1168 5.91 -10.81 -56.07
C VAL A 1168 5.53 -11.72 -57.23
#